data_AF-A0AA96LZ07-F1
#
_entry.id   AF-A0AA96LZ07-F1
#
_cell.length_a   1.000
_cell.length_b   1.000
_cell.length_c   1.000
_cell.angle_alpha   90.00
_cell.angle_beta   90.00
_cell.angle_gamma   90.00
#
_symmetry.space_group_name_H-M   'P 1'
#
loop_
_entity.id
_entity.type
_entity.pdbx_description
1 polymer ?
#
loop_
_entity_poly.entity_id
_entity_poly.type
_entity_poly.pdbx_seq_one_letter_code
_entity_poly.pdbx_strand_id
1 'polypeptide(L)'
;MQISPPIHFPHNDNETFGEWVARCMPVDTQRSYPVNHVGAWHGGIHIPHTDTGALANPLRAIADGVVVYANYPAPSEKRDQKPLNYGGRTDNGCVLIRHDMLIGEDPVAFTFYSLTMHMKQVRPEIQVKGGVSVRRGQIIGTSGMVSGRNGYHFQICCAPSALEAFSGRAHGVLNLLASGRKEPVYGNRYYYLPTGLPIFENVHKVNIPTQTTREALYIIHEGGKTRTLRKIQDDYEAVGDVTGAVEFIGEPASPGAVIKKYSEWVNIETPTGRGWVDVSDLNVKSYSDADIPEWAGWHIVDDDPTADSQCNSEMVRKHLNSPADLLTHFVCKFPFEWDFSTFDARFSWLRMPDSHKVLSEDDYNELKAHAKALCFFDRLPPEVQSELSGEIWHFEPRTFITLLQKAEPRLIYYSANGRSKRQLNDFITDDMRHGDLTREQILAQGQLNKINLFGHELKINLFDFNKSVDEHFVSMEQMAFWTAWREYAPLIHIMIEKFRKNEGGILRHELLNKAFLEHKTTKECVAEINKIISETLDINDFTRLSIDDLSTINNKITARITLPKFNDWDWFNGLGITIHDTYSTKIYLDYLDIDVPSDAYGPRRYRAVLRFQIQDHFGLDVPDLNGKGFEDISWFCSWFILQRYKPYDFKPFVNEANFIIHING
;
A
#
# COMPACT_ATOMS: atom_id res chain seq x y z
N MET A 1 12.64 6.14 -0.12
CA MET A 1 11.55 6.41 0.84
C MET A 1 11.16 7.84 0.61
N GLN A 2 9.88 8.11 0.47
CA GLN A 2 9.37 9.46 0.24
C GLN A 2 9.10 10.18 1.55
N ILE A 3 8.92 9.44 2.65
CA ILE A 3 8.67 10.01 3.98
C ILE A 3 9.56 9.39 5.07
N SER A 4 9.87 10.16 6.12
CA SER A 4 10.64 9.72 7.29
C SER A 4 10.36 10.62 8.50
N PRO A 5 10.57 10.16 9.75
CA PRO A 5 10.46 11.00 10.93
C PRO A 5 11.47 12.18 10.90
N PRO A 6 11.19 13.27 11.62
CA PRO A 6 12.06 14.46 11.65
C PRO A 6 13.40 14.23 12.37
N ILE A 7 13.52 13.14 13.15
CA ILE A 7 14.75 12.65 13.78
C ILE A 7 14.99 11.23 13.27
N HIS A 8 16.24 10.89 12.96
CA HIS A 8 16.61 9.57 12.46
C HIS A 8 17.48 8.85 13.47
N PHE A 9 17.00 7.71 13.98
CA PHE A 9 17.83 6.74 14.68
C PHE A 9 18.19 5.58 13.75
N PRO A 10 19.29 4.86 14.02
CA PRO A 10 19.53 3.57 13.37
C PRO A 10 18.33 2.64 13.59
N HIS A 11 17.96 1.85 12.58
CA HIS A 11 16.96 0.80 12.73
C HIS A 11 17.51 -0.33 13.61
N ASN A 12 16.67 -0.91 14.44
CA ASN A 12 16.99 -2.15 15.16
C ASN A 12 16.68 -3.37 14.27
N ASP A 13 17.31 -4.51 14.55
CA ASP A 13 17.01 -5.76 13.86
C ASP A 13 15.54 -6.15 14.04
N ASN A 14 14.86 -6.50 12.93
CA ASN A 14 13.44 -6.89 12.88
C ASN A 14 12.42 -5.81 13.33
N GLU A 15 12.85 -4.56 13.51
CA GLU A 15 11.94 -3.45 13.84
C GLU A 15 11.10 -3.07 12.62
N THR A 16 9.78 -3.00 12.79
CA THR A 16 8.87 -2.50 11.76
C THR A 16 9.07 -0.99 11.55
N PHE A 17 8.65 -0.48 10.39
CA PHE A 17 8.72 0.96 10.11
C PHE A 17 7.93 1.78 11.14
N GLY A 18 6.75 1.32 11.55
CA GLY A 18 5.94 2.00 12.57
C GLY A 18 6.61 2.06 13.95
N GLU A 19 7.25 0.97 14.39
CA GLU A 19 8.01 0.94 15.63
C GLU A 19 9.21 1.91 15.59
N TRP A 20 9.91 1.94 14.46
CA TRP A 20 11.01 2.88 14.24
C TRP A 20 10.54 4.35 14.30
N VAL A 21 9.43 4.67 13.64
CA VAL A 21 8.81 6.01 13.67
C VAL A 21 8.43 6.39 15.10
N ALA A 22 7.76 5.49 15.84
CA ALA A 22 7.36 5.72 17.22
C ALA A 22 8.57 5.98 18.13
N ARG A 23 9.67 5.25 17.94
CA ARG A 23 10.91 5.45 18.68
C ARG A 23 11.60 6.77 18.33
N CYS A 24 11.57 7.19 17.06
CA CYS A 24 12.12 8.47 16.62
C CYS A 24 11.31 9.69 17.08
N MET A 25 10.05 9.49 17.46
CA MET A 25 9.10 10.55 17.82
C MET A 25 8.41 10.23 19.16
N PRO A 26 9.14 10.14 20.29
CA PRO A 26 8.49 9.99 21.60
C PRO A 26 7.53 11.16 21.85
N VAL A 27 6.44 10.93 22.57
CA VAL A 27 5.40 11.95 22.80
C VAL A 27 5.35 12.34 24.28
N ASP A 28 5.31 13.65 24.56
CA ASP A 28 4.89 14.16 25.85
C ASP A 28 3.37 13.93 25.98
N THR A 29 2.98 12.97 26.83
CA THR A 29 1.59 12.55 26.99
C THR A 29 0.66 13.66 27.50
N GLN A 30 1.19 14.73 28.10
CA GLN A 30 0.40 15.91 28.52
C GLN A 30 0.10 16.89 27.38
N ARG A 31 0.76 16.70 26.23
CA ARG A 31 0.74 17.57 25.04
C ARG A 31 0.68 16.73 23.77
N SER A 32 -0.14 15.68 23.82
CA SER A 32 -0.41 14.79 22.70
C SER A 32 -1.50 15.35 21.77
N TYR A 33 -1.57 14.81 20.58
CA TYR A 33 -2.72 14.87 19.69
C TYR A 33 -3.84 13.94 20.19
N PRO A 34 -5.14 14.21 19.90
CA PRO A 34 -5.69 15.44 19.31
C PRO A 34 -6.07 16.49 20.36
N VAL A 35 -6.03 16.16 21.65
CA VAL A 35 -6.49 17.02 22.73
C VAL A 35 -5.43 17.08 23.82
N ASN A 36 -5.13 18.29 24.28
CA ASN A 36 -4.19 18.50 25.37
C ASN A 36 -4.83 18.28 26.75
N HIS A 37 -4.04 18.31 27.82
CA HIS A 37 -4.52 18.08 29.19
C HIS A 37 -5.56 19.10 29.72
N VAL A 38 -5.82 20.21 29.01
CA VAL A 38 -6.87 21.19 29.37
C VAL A 38 -8.13 21.06 28.51
N GLY A 39 -8.23 20.02 27.68
CA GLY A 39 -9.41 19.76 26.85
C GLY A 39 -9.50 20.58 25.56
N ALA A 40 -8.41 21.24 25.15
CA ALA A 40 -8.35 22.00 23.91
C ALA A 40 -7.71 21.18 22.77
N TRP A 41 -8.15 21.43 21.54
CA TRP A 41 -7.57 20.82 20.35
C TRP A 41 -6.06 21.13 20.26
N HIS A 42 -5.29 20.14 19.81
CA HIS A 42 -3.85 20.22 19.67
C HIS A 42 -3.43 19.62 18.32
N GLY A 43 -2.90 20.46 17.43
CA GLY A 43 -2.61 20.16 16.02
C GLY A 43 -1.52 19.12 15.75
N GLY A 44 -0.80 18.67 16.78
CA GLY A 44 0.35 17.80 16.61
C GLY A 44 0.79 17.16 17.90
N ILE A 45 2.08 16.95 18.07
CA ILE A 45 2.66 16.35 19.27
C ILE A 45 3.88 17.15 19.74
N HIS A 46 4.08 17.22 21.05
CA HIS A 46 5.36 17.65 21.59
C HIS A 46 6.30 16.45 21.73
N ILE A 47 7.48 16.58 21.13
CA ILE A 47 8.51 15.55 21.15
C ILE A 47 9.62 15.99 22.11
N PRO A 48 9.79 15.33 23.27
CA PRO A 48 10.86 15.65 24.20
C PRO A 48 12.20 15.28 23.59
N HIS A 49 13.23 16.06 23.92
CA HIS A 49 14.59 15.79 23.45
C HIS A 49 15.61 15.86 24.59
N THR A 50 16.57 14.95 24.56
CA THR A 50 17.67 14.87 25.54
C THR A 50 18.86 15.79 25.21
N ASP A 51 18.78 16.62 24.16
CA ASP A 51 19.93 17.35 23.63
C ASP A 51 20.22 18.62 24.44
N THR A 52 21.10 18.46 25.42
CA THR A 52 21.69 19.56 26.22
C THR A 52 23.13 19.90 25.79
N GLY A 53 23.74 19.14 24.87
CA GLY A 53 25.16 19.24 24.47
C GLY A 53 25.44 19.60 23.00
N ALA A 54 26.70 19.52 22.58
CA ALA A 54 27.20 20.03 21.28
C ALA A 54 26.95 19.13 20.05
N LEU A 55 26.54 17.87 20.23
CA LEU A 55 26.31 16.87 19.19
C LEU A 55 24.80 16.56 19.05
N ALA A 56 23.98 17.61 18.92
CA ALA A 56 22.54 17.47 18.87
C ALA A 56 22.06 16.70 17.62
N ASN A 57 21.09 15.79 17.79
CA ASN A 57 20.37 15.20 16.67
C ASN A 57 19.62 16.29 15.92
N PRO A 58 19.96 16.56 14.65
CA PRO A 58 19.34 17.65 13.93
C PRO A 58 17.92 17.28 13.50
N LEU A 59 17.04 18.28 13.47
CA LEU A 59 15.71 18.14 12.88
C LEU A 59 15.83 18.14 11.36
N ARG A 60 15.03 17.30 10.69
CA ARG A 60 15.07 17.08 9.24
C ARG A 60 13.71 17.27 8.61
N ALA A 61 13.68 17.65 7.34
CA ALA A 61 12.47 17.61 6.54
C ALA A 61 11.97 16.16 6.41
N ILE A 62 10.68 15.94 6.67
CA ILE A 62 10.11 14.59 6.68
C ILE A 62 9.88 14.01 5.29
N ALA A 63 9.77 14.86 4.28
CA ALA A 63 9.58 14.53 2.87
C ALA A 63 10.13 15.68 2.02
N ASP A 64 10.28 15.45 0.71
CA ASP A 64 10.57 16.53 -0.24
C ASP A 64 9.44 17.58 -0.19
N GLY A 65 9.78 18.85 -0.35
CA GLY A 65 8.80 19.92 -0.29
C GLY A 65 9.40 21.30 -0.50
N VAL A 66 8.56 22.31 -0.31
CA VAL A 66 8.91 23.72 -0.42
C VAL A 66 8.66 24.40 0.91
N VAL A 67 9.67 25.07 1.45
CA VAL A 67 9.55 25.86 2.67
C VAL A 67 8.70 27.09 2.34
N VAL A 68 7.50 27.15 2.91
CA VAL A 68 6.57 28.28 2.72
C VAL A 68 6.71 29.32 3.81
N TYR A 69 7.28 28.96 4.96
CA TYR A 69 7.65 29.90 6.02
C TYR A 69 8.76 29.35 6.90
N ALA A 70 9.63 30.24 7.36
CA ALA A 70 10.60 29.94 8.41
C ALA A 70 10.85 31.19 9.27
N ASN A 71 11.02 30.99 10.58
CA ASN A 71 11.34 32.05 11.52
C ASN A 71 12.60 31.71 12.32
N TYR A 72 13.47 32.70 12.51
CA TYR A 72 14.65 32.55 13.36
C TYR A 72 14.26 32.70 14.83
N PRO A 73 14.79 31.84 15.71
CA PRO A 73 14.51 31.95 17.13
C PRO A 73 15.06 33.26 17.67
N ALA A 74 14.30 33.85 18.59
CA ALA A 74 14.74 35.01 19.33
C ALA A 74 16.03 34.66 20.13
N PRO A 75 16.96 35.61 20.29
CA PRO A 75 18.10 35.46 21.19
C PRO A 75 17.65 35.07 22.60
N SER A 76 18.52 34.37 23.34
CA SER A 76 18.18 33.84 24.67
C SER A 76 17.68 34.93 25.63
N GLU A 77 18.20 36.16 25.53
CA GLU A 77 17.81 37.29 26.36
C GLU A 77 16.34 37.69 26.13
N LYS A 78 15.85 37.58 24.89
CA LYS A 78 14.45 37.84 24.53
C LYS A 78 13.56 36.64 24.83
N ARG A 79 14.05 35.43 24.57
CA ARG A 79 13.35 34.17 24.87
C ARG A 79 13.04 34.04 26.37
N ASP A 80 13.97 34.44 27.21
CA ASP A 80 13.87 34.34 28.67
C ASP A 80 13.00 35.45 29.29
N GLN A 81 12.39 36.30 28.47
CA GLN A 81 11.47 37.36 28.89
C GLN A 81 10.06 37.13 28.30
N LYS A 82 9.04 37.75 28.91
CA LYS A 82 7.71 37.82 28.30
C LYS A 82 7.81 38.56 26.95
N PRO A 83 7.06 38.14 25.92
CA PRO A 83 5.99 37.14 25.99
C PRO A 83 6.45 35.69 25.80
N LEU A 84 7.69 35.42 25.39
CA LEU A 84 8.16 34.04 25.09
C LEU A 84 8.33 33.18 26.34
N ASN A 85 8.63 33.79 27.49
CA ASN A 85 8.71 33.12 28.78
C ASN A 85 7.37 33.12 29.56
N TYR A 86 6.23 32.85 28.88
CA TYR A 86 4.91 32.82 29.52
C TYR A 86 4.75 31.65 30.50
N GLY A 87 4.91 30.41 30.02
CA GLY A 87 4.87 29.18 30.81
C GLY A 87 6.26 28.60 31.12
N GLY A 88 7.31 29.40 30.97
CA GLY A 88 8.71 28.97 30.91
C GLY A 88 9.35 29.27 29.55
N ARG A 89 10.69 29.21 29.51
CA ARG A 89 11.51 29.54 28.32
C ARG A 89 10.99 28.77 27.10
N THR A 90 10.62 29.49 26.05
CA THR A 90 10.04 28.91 24.83
C THR A 90 10.67 29.54 23.60
N ASP A 91 11.31 28.72 22.77
CA ASP A 91 11.84 29.18 21.49
C ASP A 91 10.70 29.41 20.49
N ASN A 92 10.87 30.40 19.61
CA ASN A 92 9.91 30.73 18.55
C ASN A 92 10.48 30.50 17.14
N GLY A 93 11.60 29.77 17.03
CA GLY A 93 12.09 29.32 15.73
C GLY A 93 11.14 28.28 15.15
N CYS A 94 10.87 28.37 13.85
CA CYS A 94 9.98 27.42 13.19
C CYS A 94 10.26 27.28 11.69
N VAL A 95 9.76 26.18 11.11
CA VAL A 95 9.76 25.91 9.68
C VAL A 95 8.42 25.24 9.31
N LEU A 96 7.71 25.82 8.33
CA LEU A 96 6.53 25.24 7.69
C LEU A 96 6.90 24.83 6.26
N ILE A 97 6.66 23.57 5.92
CA ILE A 97 6.96 22.99 4.62
C ILE A 97 5.66 22.52 3.98
N ARG A 98 5.43 22.92 2.72
CA ARG A 98 4.38 22.40 1.86
C ARG A 98 4.95 21.21 1.09
N HIS A 99 4.27 20.08 1.13
CA HIS A 99 4.67 18.85 0.46
C HIS A 99 3.66 18.50 -0.62
N ASP A 100 4.14 18.23 -1.82
CA ASP A 100 3.36 17.62 -2.89
C ASP A 100 3.93 16.24 -3.17
N MET A 101 3.09 15.23 -3.07
CA MET A 101 3.46 13.84 -3.32
C MET A 101 2.45 13.14 -4.20
N LEU A 102 2.86 12.00 -4.74
CA LEU A 102 1.94 11.04 -5.33
C LEU A 102 1.71 9.94 -4.29
N ILE A 103 0.51 9.37 -4.22
CA ILE A 103 0.16 8.28 -3.30
C ILE A 103 -0.53 7.14 -4.05
N GLY A 104 -0.31 5.90 -3.60
CA GLY A 104 -0.93 4.68 -4.12
C GLY A 104 -0.28 4.09 -5.38
N GLU A 105 -0.68 2.84 -5.68
CA GLU A 105 -0.20 2.09 -6.85
C GLU A 105 -0.50 2.83 -8.15
N ASP A 106 -1.77 3.23 -8.32
CA ASP A 106 -2.21 4.19 -9.33
C ASP A 106 -2.08 5.60 -8.74
N PRO A 107 -1.05 6.38 -9.14
CA PRO A 107 -0.60 7.53 -8.36
C PRO A 107 -1.57 8.71 -8.40
N VAL A 108 -2.03 9.16 -7.24
CA VAL A 108 -2.86 10.37 -7.09
C VAL A 108 -2.07 11.47 -6.37
N ALA A 109 -2.21 12.71 -6.82
CA ALA A 109 -1.56 13.85 -6.18
C ALA A 109 -2.18 14.15 -4.81
N PHE A 110 -1.34 14.35 -3.81
CA PHE A 110 -1.73 14.69 -2.45
C PHE A 110 -0.82 15.77 -1.88
N THR A 111 -1.42 16.82 -1.33
CA THR A 111 -0.72 17.95 -0.72
C THR A 111 -1.00 17.99 0.78
N PHE A 112 0.06 18.14 1.57
CA PHE A 112 -0.02 18.33 3.02
C PHE A 112 1.10 19.24 3.51
N TYR A 113 1.04 19.63 4.77
CA TYR A 113 1.98 20.52 5.41
C TYR A 113 2.59 19.86 6.63
N SER A 114 3.90 20.06 6.83
CA SER A 114 4.56 19.76 8.09
C SER A 114 5.08 21.03 8.74
N LEU A 115 4.80 21.17 10.03
CA LEU A 115 5.23 22.29 10.85
C LEU A 115 6.13 21.79 11.97
N THR A 116 7.31 22.39 12.07
CA THR A 116 8.24 22.22 13.20
C THR A 116 8.34 23.54 13.96
N MET A 117 7.92 23.55 15.23
CA MET A 117 7.92 24.72 16.11
C MET A 117 8.88 24.53 17.29
N HIS A 118 9.24 25.64 17.94
CA HIS A 118 10.15 25.67 19.10
C HIS A 118 11.57 25.21 18.79
N MET A 119 12.08 25.60 17.62
CA MET A 119 13.46 25.34 17.21
C MET A 119 14.40 26.38 17.81
N LYS A 120 15.50 25.98 18.44
CA LYS A 120 16.57 26.91 18.91
C LYS A 120 17.54 27.33 17.82
N GLN A 121 17.51 26.63 16.68
CA GLN A 121 18.25 26.99 15.47
C GLN A 121 17.45 26.56 14.25
N VAL A 122 17.30 27.48 13.31
CA VAL A 122 16.89 27.20 11.93
C VAL A 122 18.12 27.37 11.04
N ARG A 123 18.27 26.52 10.02
CA ARG A 123 19.42 26.53 9.12
C ARG A 123 19.43 27.79 8.21
N PRO A 124 20.58 28.50 8.06
CA PRO A 124 20.70 29.68 7.19
C PRO A 124 20.22 29.44 5.76
N GLU A 125 20.42 28.24 5.22
CA GLU A 125 20.06 27.90 3.85
C GLU A 125 18.53 27.88 3.64
N ILE A 126 17.76 27.69 4.71
CA ILE A 126 16.29 27.70 4.72
C ILE A 126 15.74 29.12 4.88
N GLN A 127 16.54 30.02 5.44
CA GLN A 127 16.16 31.38 5.83
C GLN A 127 15.76 32.28 4.67
N VAL A 128 16.49 32.16 3.55
CA VAL A 128 16.74 33.36 2.74
C VAL A 128 15.54 33.73 1.89
N LYS A 129 14.63 32.79 1.57
CA LYS A 129 13.44 33.03 0.75
C LYS A 129 12.38 31.99 1.11
N GLY A 130 11.13 32.39 1.36
CA GLY A 130 10.02 31.48 1.13
C GLY A 130 10.12 30.95 -0.31
N GLY A 131 9.84 29.66 -0.53
CA GLY A 131 10.05 29.00 -1.82
C GLY A 131 11.33 28.18 -1.94
N VAL A 132 12.10 27.96 -0.85
CA VAL A 132 13.27 27.06 -0.87
C VAL A 132 12.80 25.60 -0.90
N SER A 133 13.23 24.87 -1.93
CA SER A 133 13.03 23.42 -1.98
C SER A 133 13.91 22.71 -0.96
N VAL A 134 13.33 21.75 -0.24
CA VAL A 134 14.03 20.87 0.70
C VAL A 134 13.81 19.42 0.31
N ARG A 135 14.81 18.59 0.56
CA ARG A 135 14.74 17.15 0.36
C ARG A 135 14.43 16.41 1.65
N ARG A 136 13.78 15.26 1.56
CA ARG A 136 13.61 14.34 2.68
C ARG A 136 14.95 14.08 3.35
N GLY A 137 14.99 14.22 4.68
CA GLY A 137 16.20 14.01 5.47
C GLY A 137 17.18 15.18 5.48
N GLN A 138 16.96 16.22 4.68
CA GLN A 138 17.76 17.46 4.74
C GLN A 138 17.61 18.08 6.13
N ILE A 139 18.74 18.47 6.72
CA ILE A 139 18.76 19.12 8.03
C ILE A 139 18.10 20.50 7.93
N ILE A 140 17.08 20.75 8.76
CA ILE A 140 16.36 22.02 8.81
C ILE A 140 16.70 22.86 10.04
N GLY A 141 17.25 22.26 11.09
CA GLY A 141 17.61 22.97 12.31
C GLY A 141 17.85 22.03 13.49
N THR A 142 17.60 22.51 14.70
CA THR A 142 17.75 21.74 15.94
C THR A 142 16.59 21.98 16.91
N SER A 143 16.30 20.96 17.73
CA SER A 143 15.30 21.05 18.81
C SER A 143 15.66 22.14 19.80
N GLY A 144 14.67 22.96 20.16
CA GLY A 144 14.80 23.98 21.19
C GLY A 144 14.11 23.59 22.48
N MET A 145 13.39 24.56 23.04
CA MET A 145 12.74 24.49 24.33
C MET A 145 11.30 24.98 24.25
N VAL A 146 10.42 24.33 25.02
CA VAL A 146 9.03 24.71 25.19
C VAL A 146 8.65 24.65 26.67
N SER A 147 8.15 25.76 27.21
CA SER A 147 7.77 25.88 28.62
C SER A 147 8.87 25.41 29.59
N GLY A 148 10.12 25.73 29.28
CA GLY A 148 11.29 25.34 30.10
C GLY A 148 11.76 23.90 29.95
N ARG A 149 11.15 23.09 29.07
CA ARG A 149 11.57 21.70 28.79
C ARG A 149 12.19 21.60 27.39
N ASN A 150 13.25 20.80 27.26
CA ASN A 150 13.83 20.52 25.95
C ASN A 150 12.89 19.68 25.09
N GLY A 151 12.60 20.16 23.90
CA GLY A 151 11.69 19.52 22.96
C GLY A 151 11.22 20.49 21.90
N TYR A 152 10.38 19.99 21.01
CA TYR A 152 9.81 20.77 19.92
C TYR A 152 8.38 20.29 19.66
N HIS A 153 7.59 21.12 18.98
CA HIS A 153 6.27 20.73 18.54
C HIS A 153 6.33 20.35 17.06
N PHE A 154 5.69 19.25 16.70
CA PHE A 154 5.61 18.75 15.33
C PHE A 154 4.16 18.47 14.96
N GLN A 155 3.72 19.02 13.83
CA GLN A 155 2.34 18.97 13.37
C GLN A 155 2.27 18.63 11.88
N ILE A 156 1.26 17.84 11.52
CA ILE A 156 0.92 17.54 10.14
C ILE A 156 -0.54 17.93 9.91
N CYS A 157 -0.78 18.68 8.84
CA CYS A 157 -2.13 19.10 8.46
C CYS A 157 -2.30 19.18 6.95
N CYS A 158 -3.54 19.19 6.48
CA CYS A 158 -3.86 19.43 5.08
C CYS A 158 -5.16 20.22 4.91
N ALA A 159 -5.30 20.87 3.76
CA ALA A 159 -6.50 21.60 3.41
C ALA A 159 -7.72 20.66 3.32
N PRO A 160 -8.96 21.16 3.50
CA PRO A 160 -10.17 20.35 3.38
C PRO A 160 -10.26 19.51 2.09
N SER A 161 -9.85 20.07 0.95
CA SER A 161 -9.87 19.39 -0.35
C SER A 161 -8.84 18.26 -0.47
N ALA A 162 -7.77 18.26 0.34
CA ALA A 162 -6.72 17.26 0.26
C ALA A 162 -7.09 15.95 0.97
N LEU A 163 -8.00 15.99 1.96
CA LEU A 163 -8.44 14.78 2.66
C LEU A 163 -9.14 13.80 1.72
N GLU A 164 -9.90 14.29 0.74
CA GLU A 164 -10.59 13.43 -0.22
C GLU A 164 -9.61 12.65 -1.11
N ALA A 165 -8.49 13.27 -1.53
CA ALA A 165 -7.43 12.57 -2.25
C ALA A 165 -6.77 11.48 -1.38
N PHE A 166 -6.58 11.77 -0.09
CA PHE A 166 -5.98 10.83 0.86
C PHE A 166 -6.91 9.68 1.23
N SER A 167 -8.17 9.98 1.50
CA SER A 167 -9.13 9.10 2.19
C SER A 167 -10.43 8.79 1.46
N GLY A 168 -10.61 9.33 0.24
CA GLY A 168 -11.77 9.04 -0.61
C GLY A 168 -13.08 9.65 -0.10
N ARG A 169 -13.03 10.43 0.99
CA ARG A 169 -14.16 11.14 1.58
C ARG A 169 -13.69 12.42 2.24
N ALA A 170 -14.57 13.42 2.28
CA ALA A 170 -14.28 14.70 2.91
C ALA A 170 -14.85 14.80 4.34
N HIS A 171 -15.72 13.87 4.76
CA HIS A 171 -16.52 13.97 6.00
C HIS A 171 -16.92 12.58 6.52
N GLY A 172 -17.21 12.49 7.82
CA GLY A 172 -18.07 11.46 8.41
C GLY A 172 -17.69 9.99 8.17
N VAL A 173 -18.72 9.14 8.03
CA VAL A 173 -18.67 7.66 8.08
C VAL A 173 -18.52 7.03 6.69
N LEU A 174 -17.88 5.86 6.62
CA LEU A 174 -17.58 5.16 5.38
C LEU A 174 -18.87 4.63 4.74
N ASN A 175 -18.98 4.79 3.42
CA ASN A 175 -20.14 4.29 2.68
C ASN A 175 -20.08 2.76 2.53
N LEU A 176 -20.96 2.06 3.25
CA LEU A 176 -21.08 0.59 3.20
C LEU A 176 -21.98 0.07 2.05
N LEU A 177 -22.57 0.95 1.24
CA LEU A 177 -23.41 0.55 0.11
C LEU A 177 -22.60 0.33 -1.18
N ALA A 178 -21.36 0.83 -1.23
CA ALA A 178 -20.45 0.69 -2.35
C ALA A 178 -19.06 0.28 -1.86
N SER A 179 -18.30 -0.42 -2.70
CA SER A 179 -16.88 -0.67 -2.43
C SER A 179 -16.12 0.65 -2.36
N GLY A 180 -14.95 0.60 -1.72
CA GLY A 180 -14.00 1.70 -1.66
C GLY A 180 -13.54 2.17 -3.04
N ARG A 181 -12.64 3.14 -3.03
CA ARG A 181 -12.18 3.76 -4.28
C ARG A 181 -11.41 2.79 -5.17
N LYS A 182 -11.30 3.17 -6.44
CA LYS A 182 -10.47 2.45 -7.42
C LYS A 182 -9.02 2.94 -7.43
N GLU A 183 -8.80 4.21 -7.12
CA GLU A 183 -7.48 4.85 -7.06
C GLU A 183 -7.52 6.04 -6.06
N PRO A 184 -6.48 6.28 -5.26
CA PRO A 184 -5.36 5.35 -5.00
C PRO A 184 -5.78 4.17 -4.11
N VAL A 185 -5.21 2.98 -4.34
CA VAL A 185 -5.38 1.80 -3.45
C VAL A 185 -4.00 1.41 -2.91
N TYR A 186 -3.91 1.13 -1.62
CA TYR A 186 -2.66 0.72 -0.95
C TYR A 186 -2.92 0.06 0.40
N GLY A 187 -1.89 -0.63 0.91
CA GLY A 187 -1.89 -1.20 2.26
C GLY A 187 -2.76 -2.44 2.43
N ASN A 188 -3.35 -2.59 3.62
CA ASN A 188 -4.19 -3.73 3.99
C ASN A 188 -5.53 -3.73 3.25
N ARG A 189 -6.18 -4.90 3.18
CA ARG A 189 -7.52 -5.06 2.58
C ARG A 189 -8.58 -5.19 3.67
N TYR A 190 -9.76 -4.65 3.42
CA TYR A 190 -10.88 -4.68 4.36
C TYR A 190 -12.17 -5.04 3.63
N TYR A 191 -13.06 -5.76 4.32
CA TYR A 191 -14.31 -6.21 3.71
C TYR A 191 -15.52 -5.96 4.62
N TYR A 192 -16.61 -5.51 4.02
CA TYR A 192 -17.93 -5.51 4.64
C TYR A 192 -18.76 -6.63 4.03
N LEU A 193 -19.25 -7.52 4.90
CA LEU A 193 -20.06 -8.67 4.57
C LEU A 193 -21.49 -8.46 5.11
N PRO A 194 -22.50 -8.17 4.26
CA PRO A 194 -23.88 -8.09 4.71
C PRO A 194 -24.42 -9.45 5.21
N THR A 195 -25.57 -9.41 5.87
CA THR A 195 -26.35 -10.60 6.25
C THR A 195 -26.83 -11.37 5.01
N GLY A 196 -26.87 -12.69 5.10
CA GLY A 196 -27.36 -13.59 4.04
C GLY A 196 -26.29 -14.04 3.04
N LEU A 197 -25.02 -13.67 3.22
CA LEU A 197 -23.93 -14.13 2.38
C LEU A 197 -23.61 -15.61 2.63
N PRO A 198 -23.38 -16.41 1.57
CA PRO A 198 -23.01 -17.81 1.71
C PRO A 198 -21.59 -17.95 2.28
N ILE A 199 -21.43 -18.92 3.17
CA ILE A 199 -20.14 -19.32 3.75
C ILE A 199 -19.94 -20.81 3.47
N PHE A 200 -18.71 -21.16 3.11
CA PHE A 200 -18.35 -22.50 2.67
C PHE A 200 -17.30 -23.11 3.58
N GLU A 201 -17.38 -24.41 3.81
CA GLU A 201 -16.35 -25.14 4.55
C GLU A 201 -15.06 -25.30 3.74
N ASN A 202 -15.18 -25.42 2.41
CA ASN A 202 -14.07 -25.73 1.53
C ASN A 202 -14.21 -25.04 0.17
N VAL A 203 -13.18 -24.26 -0.21
CA VAL A 203 -13.09 -23.51 -1.47
C VAL A 203 -13.09 -24.40 -2.73
N HIS A 204 -12.79 -25.69 -2.59
CA HIS A 204 -12.84 -26.67 -3.69
C HIS A 204 -14.23 -27.35 -3.82
N LYS A 205 -15.16 -27.10 -2.88
CA LYS A 205 -16.51 -27.71 -2.86
C LYS A 205 -17.59 -26.64 -2.67
N VAL A 206 -17.76 -25.77 -3.66
CA VAL A 206 -18.60 -24.55 -3.57
C VAL A 206 -20.06 -24.76 -4.01
N ASN A 207 -20.53 -25.99 -4.13
CA ASN A 207 -21.87 -26.29 -4.64
C ASN A 207 -22.98 -26.02 -3.61
N ILE A 208 -22.69 -26.12 -2.31
CA ILE A 208 -23.66 -25.92 -1.24
C ILE A 208 -22.98 -25.12 -0.11
N PRO A 209 -23.50 -23.95 0.28
CA PRO A 209 -23.00 -23.22 1.43
C PRO A 209 -23.29 -23.99 2.73
N THR A 210 -22.34 -24.03 3.65
CA THR A 210 -22.52 -24.66 4.97
C THR A 210 -23.32 -23.78 5.92
N GLN A 211 -23.22 -22.46 5.76
CA GLN A 211 -23.99 -21.50 6.53
C GLN A 211 -24.16 -20.20 5.74
N THR A 212 -24.93 -19.27 6.32
CA THR A 212 -25.04 -17.90 5.83
C THR A 212 -24.71 -16.93 6.95
N THR A 213 -24.17 -15.76 6.62
CA THR A 213 -23.95 -14.69 7.60
C THR A 213 -25.30 -14.32 8.24
N ARG A 214 -25.40 -14.42 9.58
CA ARG A 214 -26.62 -14.08 10.33
C ARG A 214 -26.66 -12.62 10.78
N GLU A 215 -25.52 -11.95 10.72
CA GLU A 215 -25.31 -10.55 11.03
C GLU A 215 -24.30 -9.98 10.02
N ALA A 216 -24.14 -8.66 10.00
CA ALA A 216 -23.11 -8.04 9.20
C ALA A 216 -21.74 -8.23 9.86
N LEU A 217 -20.73 -8.59 9.06
CA LEU A 217 -19.35 -8.81 9.53
C LEU A 217 -18.40 -7.82 8.84
N TYR A 218 -17.37 -7.41 9.58
CA TYR A 218 -16.35 -6.47 9.14
C TYR A 218 -14.99 -7.13 9.26
N ILE A 219 -14.28 -7.25 8.15
CA ILE A 219 -13.06 -8.03 8.05
C ILE A 219 -11.87 -7.09 7.89
N ILE A 220 -10.84 -7.32 8.68
CA ILE A 220 -9.49 -6.80 8.46
C ILE A 220 -8.66 -7.95 7.89
N HIS A 221 -8.10 -7.77 6.69
CA HIS A 221 -7.21 -8.74 6.07
C HIS A 221 -5.80 -8.12 5.94
N GLU A 222 -4.87 -8.66 6.72
CA GLU A 222 -3.50 -8.18 6.83
C GLU A 222 -2.53 -9.35 6.67
N GLY A 223 -1.87 -9.41 5.51
CA GLY A 223 -0.95 -10.50 5.18
C GLY A 223 -1.58 -11.88 5.36
N GLY A 224 -0.95 -12.75 6.16
CA GLY A 224 -1.43 -14.12 6.45
C GLY A 224 -2.47 -14.20 7.57
N LYS A 225 -3.16 -13.11 7.90
CA LYS A 225 -4.13 -13.02 8.99
C LYS A 225 -5.42 -12.33 8.54
N THR A 226 -6.54 -12.82 9.06
CA THR A 226 -7.82 -12.11 9.05
C THR A 226 -8.32 -11.90 10.47
N ARG A 227 -8.98 -10.78 10.71
CA ARG A 227 -9.74 -10.48 11.92
C ARG A 227 -11.17 -10.17 11.53
N THR A 228 -12.10 -10.87 12.16
CA THR A 228 -13.53 -10.67 11.96
C THR A 228 -14.11 -9.91 13.13
N LEU A 229 -14.87 -8.86 12.82
CA LEU A 229 -15.52 -7.99 13.78
C LEU A 229 -17.03 -7.96 13.49
N ARG A 230 -17.82 -7.67 14.52
CA ARG A 230 -19.23 -7.32 14.42
C ARG A 230 -19.44 -5.92 15.00
N LYS A 231 -20.48 -5.23 14.55
CA LYS A 231 -20.82 -3.90 15.07
C LYS A 231 -21.83 -4.03 16.20
N ILE A 232 -21.51 -3.44 17.36
CA ILE A 232 -22.41 -3.33 18.52
C ILE A 232 -22.57 -1.86 18.84
N GLN A 233 -23.79 -1.32 18.66
CA GLN A 233 -24.05 0.10 18.78
C GLN A 233 -23.11 0.90 17.86
N ASP A 234 -22.22 1.72 18.43
CA ASP A 234 -21.25 2.54 17.71
C ASP A 234 -19.86 1.88 17.60
N ASP A 235 -19.62 0.76 18.30
CA ASP A 235 -18.30 0.12 18.42
C ASP A 235 -18.19 -1.19 17.62
N TYR A 236 -16.95 -1.66 17.44
CA TYR A 236 -16.64 -2.93 16.79
C TYR A 236 -16.06 -3.93 17.80
N GLU A 237 -16.70 -5.09 17.92
CA GLU A 237 -16.25 -6.18 18.78
C GLU A 237 -15.65 -7.31 17.95
N ALA A 238 -14.54 -7.89 18.43
CA ALA A 238 -13.92 -9.05 17.81
C ALA A 238 -14.81 -10.30 17.91
N VAL A 239 -15.06 -10.91 16.76
CA VAL A 239 -15.65 -12.26 16.64
C VAL A 239 -14.54 -13.30 16.72
N GLY A 240 -13.43 -13.06 16.02
CA GLY A 240 -12.25 -13.92 16.08
C GLY A 240 -11.21 -13.61 15.01
N ASP A 241 -10.05 -14.26 15.16
CA ASP A 241 -8.89 -14.11 14.28
C ASP A 241 -8.57 -15.46 13.60
N VAL A 242 -8.19 -15.42 12.33
CA VAL A 242 -7.68 -16.59 11.60
C VAL A 242 -6.26 -16.30 11.10
N THR A 243 -5.36 -17.27 11.21
CA THR A 243 -3.98 -17.18 10.69
C THR A 243 -3.65 -18.34 9.76
N GLY A 244 -2.68 -18.15 8.86
CA GLY A 244 -2.19 -19.18 7.94
C GLY A 244 -2.91 -19.15 6.59
N ALA A 245 -3.57 -20.26 6.22
CA ALA A 245 -4.34 -20.36 4.96
C ALA A 245 -5.63 -19.53 5.04
N VAL A 246 -5.47 -18.22 4.84
CA VAL A 246 -6.55 -17.22 4.93
C VAL A 246 -7.04 -16.74 3.58
N GLU A 247 -6.33 -17.04 2.49
CA GLU A 247 -6.67 -16.61 1.13
C GLU A 247 -6.62 -17.79 0.17
N PHE A 248 -7.55 -17.82 -0.78
CA PHE A 248 -7.49 -18.67 -1.96
C PHE A 248 -8.06 -17.92 -3.17
N ILE A 249 -7.37 -17.95 -4.30
CA ILE A 249 -7.85 -17.40 -5.57
C ILE A 249 -7.94 -18.54 -6.56
N GLY A 250 -9.08 -18.65 -7.25
CA GLY A 250 -9.32 -19.71 -8.23
C GLY A 250 -10.45 -19.40 -9.21
N GLU A 251 -10.93 -20.44 -9.87
CA GLU A 251 -12.06 -20.39 -10.80
C GLU A 251 -13.29 -19.68 -10.20
N PRO A 252 -14.11 -19.03 -11.03
CA PRO A 252 -15.33 -18.37 -10.57
C PRO A 252 -16.32 -19.36 -9.93
N ALA A 253 -16.78 -19.07 -8.70
CA ALA A 253 -17.71 -19.90 -7.92
C ALA A 253 -19.07 -20.13 -8.61
N SER A 254 -19.46 -19.24 -9.52
CA SER A 254 -20.63 -19.38 -10.39
C SER A 254 -20.47 -18.46 -11.61
N PRO A 255 -20.57 -18.98 -12.85
CA PRO A 255 -20.68 -18.15 -14.04
C PRO A 255 -22.09 -17.53 -14.11
N GLY A 256 -22.34 -16.49 -13.31
CA GLY A 256 -23.52 -15.63 -13.44
C GLY A 256 -23.46 -14.76 -14.71
N ALA A 257 -24.51 -13.96 -14.97
CA ALA A 257 -24.65 -13.11 -16.17
C ALA A 257 -23.52 -12.07 -16.39
N VAL A 258 -22.63 -11.89 -15.41
CA VAL A 258 -21.38 -11.12 -15.53
C VAL A 258 -20.24 -12.13 -15.62
N ILE A 259 -19.42 -12.04 -16.67
CA ILE A 259 -18.24 -12.89 -16.84
C ILE A 259 -17.22 -12.53 -15.74
N LYS A 260 -17.33 -13.20 -14.60
CA LYS A 260 -16.37 -13.15 -13.49
C LYS A 260 -15.18 -14.03 -13.87
N LYS A 261 -13.97 -13.45 -13.89
CA LYS A 261 -12.74 -14.16 -14.29
C LYS A 261 -12.20 -15.11 -13.23
N TYR A 262 -12.42 -14.80 -11.96
CA TYR A 262 -11.92 -15.57 -10.81
C TYR A 262 -12.77 -15.30 -9.58
N SER A 263 -12.71 -16.18 -8.58
CA SER A 263 -13.18 -15.89 -7.22
C SER A 263 -12.01 -15.78 -6.26
N GLU A 264 -12.09 -14.76 -5.40
CA GLU A 264 -11.19 -14.56 -4.28
C GLU A 264 -11.91 -14.94 -3.00
N TRP A 265 -11.31 -15.85 -2.26
CA TRP A 265 -11.88 -16.45 -1.06
C TRP A 265 -11.05 -16.04 0.15
N VAL A 266 -11.73 -15.56 1.18
CA VAL A 266 -11.12 -15.20 2.45
C VAL A 266 -11.69 -16.08 3.55
N ASN A 267 -10.79 -16.63 4.36
CA ASN A 267 -11.16 -17.43 5.52
C ASN A 267 -11.41 -16.53 6.72
N ILE A 268 -12.56 -16.69 7.35
CA ILE A 268 -13.02 -15.83 8.44
C ILE A 268 -13.52 -16.67 9.62
N GLU A 269 -13.45 -16.09 10.81
CA GLU A 269 -14.12 -16.63 11.99
C GLU A 269 -15.53 -16.06 12.06
N THR A 270 -16.52 -16.88 12.37
CA THR A 270 -17.90 -16.41 12.57
C THR A 270 -18.41 -16.85 13.93
N PRO A 271 -19.53 -16.29 14.44
CA PRO A 271 -20.08 -16.71 15.72
C PRO A 271 -20.42 -18.21 15.79
N THR A 272 -20.59 -18.88 14.65
CA THR A 272 -20.93 -20.31 14.54
C THR A 272 -19.75 -21.18 14.10
N GLY A 273 -18.56 -20.59 13.91
CA GLY A 273 -17.33 -21.28 13.51
C GLY A 273 -16.69 -20.71 12.25
N ARG A 274 -15.55 -21.28 11.89
CA ARG A 274 -14.71 -20.85 10.77
C ARG A 274 -15.30 -21.24 9.40
N GLY A 275 -15.11 -20.39 8.40
CA GLY A 275 -15.49 -20.70 7.03
C GLY A 275 -14.91 -19.73 5.99
N TRP A 276 -15.11 -20.05 4.72
CA TRP A 276 -14.66 -19.27 3.57
C TRP A 276 -15.79 -18.45 2.98
N VAL A 277 -15.51 -17.20 2.66
CA VAL A 277 -16.42 -16.28 1.94
C VAL A 277 -15.78 -15.83 0.64
N ASP A 278 -16.57 -15.77 -0.43
CA ASP A 278 -16.15 -15.19 -1.71
C ASP A 278 -16.21 -13.67 -1.59
N VAL A 279 -15.07 -13.01 -1.39
CA VAL A 279 -14.98 -11.54 -1.26
C VAL A 279 -15.10 -10.81 -2.60
N SER A 280 -15.16 -11.57 -3.70
CA SER A 280 -15.44 -11.04 -5.03
C SER A 280 -16.92 -11.22 -5.44
N ASP A 281 -17.79 -11.61 -4.50
CA ASP A 281 -19.24 -11.50 -4.65
C ASP A 281 -19.67 -10.02 -4.72
N LEU A 282 -20.65 -9.69 -5.57
CA LEU A 282 -21.12 -8.31 -5.79
C LEU A 282 -21.73 -7.67 -4.52
N ASN A 283 -22.19 -8.48 -3.58
CA ASN A 283 -22.74 -8.03 -2.31
C ASN A 283 -21.67 -7.72 -1.27
N VAL A 284 -20.45 -8.23 -1.43
CA VAL A 284 -19.30 -7.86 -0.58
C VAL A 284 -18.78 -6.50 -1.01
N LYS A 285 -18.48 -5.64 -0.03
CA LYS A 285 -17.80 -4.35 -0.29
C LYS A 285 -16.37 -4.44 0.20
N SER A 286 -15.46 -4.00 -0.66
CA SER A 286 -14.01 -4.10 -0.44
C SER A 286 -13.40 -2.73 -0.32
N TYR A 287 -12.46 -2.57 0.61
CA TYR A 287 -11.79 -1.32 0.94
C TYR A 287 -10.30 -1.58 1.20
N SER A 288 -9.52 -0.52 1.30
CA SER A 288 -8.08 -0.56 1.60
C SER A 288 -7.68 0.42 2.70
N ASP A 289 -6.39 0.46 3.07
CA ASP A 289 -5.87 1.47 4.02
C ASP A 289 -6.13 2.90 3.52
N ALA A 290 -6.25 3.07 2.20
CA ALA A 290 -6.64 4.34 1.63
C ALA A 290 -7.98 4.80 2.19
N ASP A 291 -8.96 3.91 2.38
CA ASP A 291 -10.35 4.22 2.79
C ASP A 291 -10.53 4.46 4.28
N ILE A 292 -9.46 4.29 5.07
CA ILE A 292 -9.41 4.52 6.52
C ILE A 292 -10.68 4.03 7.24
N PRO A 293 -11.01 2.72 7.16
CA PRO A 293 -12.28 2.20 7.67
C PRO A 293 -12.36 2.23 9.20
N GLU A 294 -13.56 2.48 9.74
CA GLU A 294 -13.77 2.67 11.17
C GLU A 294 -13.49 1.40 11.97
N TRP A 295 -13.76 0.21 11.41
CA TRP A 295 -13.46 -1.05 12.09
C TRP A 295 -11.96 -1.36 12.15
N ALA A 296 -11.13 -0.61 11.43
CA ALA A 296 -9.67 -0.60 11.59
C ALA A 296 -9.19 0.47 12.58
N GLY A 297 -10.10 1.15 13.28
CA GLY A 297 -9.82 2.17 14.30
C GLY A 297 -9.78 3.62 13.79
N TRP A 298 -10.02 3.85 12.49
CA TRP A 298 -9.96 5.19 11.91
C TRP A 298 -11.23 6.01 12.16
N HIS A 299 -11.06 7.29 12.49
CA HIS A 299 -12.17 8.22 12.69
C HIS A 299 -11.89 9.56 12.00
N ILE A 300 -12.81 10.01 11.14
CA ILE A 300 -12.83 11.38 10.61
C ILE A 300 -13.71 12.22 11.53
N VAL A 301 -13.11 13.22 12.18
CA VAL A 301 -13.77 14.05 13.19
C VAL A 301 -14.07 15.43 12.65
N ASP A 302 -15.33 15.67 12.31
CA ASP A 302 -15.87 16.97 11.91
C ASP A 302 -17.19 17.30 12.64
N ASP A 303 -17.41 16.70 13.81
CA ASP A 303 -18.60 16.87 14.65
C ASP A 303 -18.47 17.98 15.69
N ASP A 304 -17.34 18.70 15.75
CA ASP A 304 -17.20 19.84 16.67
C ASP A 304 -18.09 21.02 16.20
N PRO A 305 -19.07 21.46 17.01
CA PRO A 305 -20.00 22.52 16.60
C PRO A 305 -19.39 23.93 16.64
N THR A 306 -18.16 24.07 17.15
CA THR A 306 -17.57 25.36 17.50
C THR A 306 -16.13 25.50 17.03
N ALA A 307 -15.80 26.65 16.48
CA ALA A 307 -14.42 27.00 16.13
C ALA A 307 -13.65 27.63 17.31
N ASP A 308 -14.02 27.31 18.56
CA ASP A 308 -13.47 27.94 19.77
C ASP A 308 -12.25 27.19 20.33
N SER A 309 -11.67 26.27 19.56
CA SER A 309 -10.52 25.43 19.93
C SER A 309 -10.67 24.61 21.22
N GLN A 310 -11.85 24.58 21.87
CA GLN A 310 -12.18 23.54 22.83
C GLN A 310 -12.55 22.26 22.07
N CYS A 311 -12.19 21.10 22.62
CA CYS A 311 -12.67 19.85 22.07
C CYS A 311 -14.13 19.61 22.51
N ASN A 312 -15.06 19.95 21.63
CA ASN A 312 -16.50 19.74 21.81
C ASN A 312 -17.04 18.54 21.02
N SER A 313 -16.19 17.86 20.25
CA SER A 313 -16.49 16.58 19.60
C SER A 313 -16.97 15.52 20.60
N GLU A 314 -18.17 14.98 20.38
CA GLU A 314 -18.69 13.87 21.18
C GLU A 314 -17.89 12.59 20.91
N MET A 315 -17.48 12.39 19.65
CA MET A 315 -16.72 11.22 19.24
C MET A 315 -15.36 11.16 19.94
N VAL A 316 -14.62 12.27 20.02
CA VAL A 316 -13.35 12.31 20.75
C VAL A 316 -13.56 12.15 22.25
N ARG A 317 -14.57 12.82 22.83
CA ARG A 317 -14.88 12.74 24.27
C ARG A 317 -15.17 11.31 24.74
N LYS A 318 -15.84 10.49 23.93
CA LYS A 318 -16.07 9.06 24.21
C LYS A 318 -14.75 8.28 24.38
N HIS A 319 -13.67 8.74 23.76
CA HIS A 319 -12.37 8.04 23.71
C HIS A 319 -11.27 8.68 24.56
N LEU A 320 -11.49 9.85 25.18
CA LEU A 320 -10.46 10.55 25.99
C LEU A 320 -9.97 9.76 27.21
N ASN A 321 -10.80 8.87 27.75
CA ASN A 321 -10.44 8.00 28.88
C ASN A 321 -9.92 6.62 28.45
N SER A 322 -9.92 6.36 27.14
CA SER A 322 -9.42 5.11 26.57
C SER A 322 -7.88 5.18 26.42
N PRO A 323 -7.20 4.02 26.24
CA PRO A 323 -5.78 4.00 25.93
C PRO A 323 -5.39 5.01 24.82
N ALA A 324 -4.32 5.78 25.06
CA ALA A 324 -3.92 6.91 24.21
C ALA A 324 -3.55 6.53 22.77
N ASP A 325 -3.25 5.25 22.53
CA ASP A 325 -3.02 4.67 21.21
C ASP A 325 -4.29 4.66 20.35
N LEU A 326 -5.50 4.63 20.93
CA LEU A 326 -6.75 4.65 20.16
C LEU A 326 -7.00 5.99 19.46
N LEU A 327 -6.55 7.10 20.04
CA LEU A 327 -6.73 8.43 19.45
C LEU A 327 -5.75 8.73 18.30
N THR A 328 -4.81 7.82 18.03
CA THR A 328 -3.78 8.03 16.99
C THR A 328 -4.32 7.90 15.57
N HIS A 329 -5.46 7.23 15.40
CA HIS A 329 -6.14 7.02 14.11
C HIS A 329 -7.28 8.03 13.86
N PHE A 330 -7.30 9.14 14.62
CA PHE A 330 -8.28 10.21 14.46
C PHE A 330 -7.74 11.29 13.52
N VAL A 331 -8.52 11.66 12.51
CA VAL A 331 -8.24 12.78 11.60
C VAL A 331 -9.21 13.90 11.95
N CYS A 332 -8.71 14.96 12.60
CA CYS A 332 -9.56 15.95 13.25
C CYS A 332 -9.60 17.27 12.49
N LYS A 333 -10.79 17.83 12.33
CA LYS A 333 -11.01 19.13 11.70
C LYS A 333 -11.15 20.22 12.75
N PHE A 334 -10.25 21.20 12.73
CA PHE A 334 -10.34 22.38 13.61
C PHE A 334 -9.45 23.52 13.11
N PRO A 335 -9.61 24.76 13.64
CA PRO A 335 -8.84 25.92 13.19
C PRO A 335 -7.32 25.78 13.36
N PHE A 336 -6.55 26.31 12.41
CA PHE A 336 -5.09 26.29 12.48
C PHE A 336 -4.57 27.12 13.67
N GLU A 337 -3.72 26.53 14.52
CA GLU A 337 -3.25 27.14 15.77
C GLU A 337 -2.55 28.50 15.55
N TRP A 338 -1.85 28.63 14.43
CA TRP A 338 -0.84 29.67 14.22
C TRP A 338 -1.35 30.92 13.48
N ASP A 339 -2.68 31.06 13.38
CA ASP A 339 -3.37 32.28 12.93
C ASP A 339 -3.79 33.15 14.11
N PHE A 340 -3.09 34.28 14.28
CA PHE A 340 -3.38 35.21 15.38
C PHE A 340 -4.71 35.95 15.21
N SER A 341 -5.21 36.11 13.98
CA SER A 341 -6.44 36.88 13.71
C SER A 341 -7.68 36.23 14.35
N THR A 342 -7.63 34.92 14.56
CA THR A 342 -8.70 34.12 15.18
C THR A 342 -8.47 33.84 16.67
N PHE A 343 -7.45 34.44 17.31
CA PHE A 343 -7.10 34.13 18.70
C PHE A 343 -8.27 34.33 19.67
N ASP A 344 -8.95 35.48 19.63
CA ASP A 344 -10.04 35.75 20.58
C ASP A 344 -11.24 34.82 20.36
N ALA A 345 -11.54 34.49 19.10
CA ALA A 345 -12.59 33.51 18.76
C ALA A 345 -12.28 32.12 19.35
N ARG A 346 -10.99 31.75 19.39
CA ARG A 346 -10.51 30.42 19.83
C ARG A 346 -10.17 30.29 21.30
N PHE A 347 -10.02 31.39 22.04
CA PHE A 347 -9.54 31.29 23.42
C PHE A 347 -10.32 32.15 24.41
N SER A 348 -11.29 32.96 23.97
CA SER A 348 -12.07 33.82 24.86
C SER A 348 -12.85 33.06 25.95
N TRP A 349 -13.18 31.79 25.71
CA TRP A 349 -13.80 30.88 26.68
C TRP A 349 -12.94 30.64 27.92
N LEU A 350 -11.61 30.82 27.85
CA LEU A 350 -10.73 30.73 29.02
C LEU A 350 -11.02 31.81 30.08
N ARG A 351 -11.81 32.83 29.77
CA ARG A 351 -12.27 33.84 30.73
C ARG A 351 -13.62 33.50 31.36
N MET A 352 -14.28 32.46 30.88
CA MET A 352 -15.62 32.10 31.31
C MET A 352 -15.57 31.19 32.56
N PRO A 353 -16.53 31.31 33.50
CA PRO A 353 -16.50 30.58 34.78
C PRO A 353 -16.55 29.06 34.68
N ASP A 354 -17.02 28.53 33.55
CA ASP A 354 -17.16 27.12 33.23
C ASP A 354 -15.87 26.50 32.63
N SER A 355 -14.86 27.32 32.34
CA SER A 355 -13.55 26.82 31.91
C SER A 355 -12.85 26.03 33.02
N HIS A 356 -12.23 24.91 32.64
CA HIS A 356 -11.38 24.12 33.54
C HIS A 356 -10.24 24.96 34.16
N LYS A 357 -9.81 26.03 33.47
CA LYS A 357 -8.83 26.99 33.98
C LYS A 357 -9.22 28.41 33.58
N VAL A 358 -10.04 29.04 34.43
CA VAL A 358 -10.41 30.46 34.28
C VAL A 358 -9.18 31.34 34.42
N LEU A 359 -8.88 32.14 33.39
CA LEU A 359 -7.81 33.13 33.36
C LEU A 359 -8.33 34.50 33.78
N SER A 360 -7.54 35.22 34.57
CA SER A 360 -7.77 36.66 34.79
C SER A 360 -7.58 37.43 33.47
N GLU A 361 -8.07 38.67 33.41
CA GLU A 361 -7.87 39.53 32.23
C GLU A 361 -6.37 39.77 31.98
N ASP A 362 -5.56 39.91 33.03
CA ASP A 362 -4.11 40.05 32.91
C ASP A 362 -3.47 38.76 32.36
N ASP A 363 -3.82 37.58 32.91
CA ASP A 363 -3.30 36.29 32.44
C ASP A 363 -3.71 35.99 30.99
N TYR A 364 -4.93 36.38 30.60
CA TYR A 364 -5.43 36.25 29.23
C TYR A 364 -4.65 37.14 28.26
N ASN A 365 -4.39 38.40 28.64
CA ASN A 365 -3.59 39.32 27.84
C ASN A 365 -2.13 38.86 27.72
N GLU A 366 -1.58 38.23 28.75
CA GLU A 366 -0.26 37.60 28.68
C GLU A 366 -0.23 36.39 27.74
N LEU A 367 -1.24 35.50 27.80
CA LEU A 367 -1.39 34.39 26.85
C LEU A 367 -1.53 34.91 25.42
N LYS A 368 -2.34 35.95 25.22
CA LYS A 368 -2.54 36.60 23.92
C LYS A 368 -1.24 37.16 23.37
N ALA A 369 -0.43 37.82 24.21
CA ALA A 369 0.89 38.30 23.82
C ALA A 369 1.84 37.14 23.47
N HIS A 370 1.77 36.02 24.20
CA HIS A 370 2.53 34.80 23.90
C HIS A 370 2.15 34.20 22.55
N ALA A 371 0.86 33.96 22.32
CA ALA A 371 0.34 33.45 21.06
C ALA A 371 0.74 34.35 19.88
N LYS A 372 0.61 35.68 20.03
CA LYS A 372 1.04 36.65 19.01
C LYS A 372 2.52 36.52 18.63
N ALA A 373 3.38 36.21 19.60
CA ALA A 373 4.82 36.05 19.37
C ALA A 373 5.20 34.75 18.64
N LEU A 374 4.30 33.76 18.64
CA LEU A 374 4.50 32.47 17.98
C LEU A 374 3.76 32.37 16.63
N CYS A 375 2.64 33.06 16.47
CA CYS A 375 1.85 33.03 15.24
C CYS A 375 2.57 33.70 14.06
N PHE A 376 2.29 33.19 12.86
CA PHE A 376 2.93 33.64 11.63
C PHE A 376 2.05 33.55 10.37
N PHE A 377 0.78 33.15 10.52
CA PHE A 377 -0.13 32.91 9.39
C PHE A 377 -0.25 34.10 8.43
N ASP A 378 -0.26 35.33 8.96
CA ASP A 378 -0.34 36.59 8.22
C ASP A 378 0.86 36.82 7.27
N ARG A 379 1.95 36.09 7.47
CA ARG A 379 3.20 36.16 6.69
C ARG A 379 3.30 35.06 5.65
N LEU A 380 2.34 34.14 5.59
CA LEU A 380 2.34 33.06 4.60
C LEU A 380 2.01 33.61 3.21
N PRO A 381 2.45 32.95 2.12
CA PRO A 381 1.97 33.27 0.78
C PRO A 381 0.43 33.21 0.69
N PRO A 382 -0.23 34.05 -0.12
CA PRO A 382 -1.69 34.09 -0.20
C PRO A 382 -2.35 32.73 -0.54
N GLU A 383 -1.71 31.94 -1.41
CA GLU A 383 -2.16 30.59 -1.75
C GLU A 383 -2.18 29.64 -0.54
N VAL A 384 -1.13 29.69 0.28
CA VAL A 384 -1.01 28.90 1.51
C VAL A 384 -1.99 29.40 2.57
N GLN A 385 -2.19 30.72 2.69
CA GLN A 385 -3.24 31.26 3.57
C GLN A 385 -4.61 30.74 3.16
N SER A 386 -4.93 30.70 1.86
CA SER A 386 -6.19 30.16 1.38
C SER A 386 -6.36 28.69 1.76
N GLU A 387 -5.33 27.86 1.58
CA GLU A 387 -5.35 26.43 1.90
C GLU A 387 -5.45 26.13 3.41
N LEU A 388 -4.82 26.96 4.26
CA LEU A 388 -4.73 26.77 5.70
C LEU A 388 -5.70 27.66 6.51
N SER A 389 -6.59 28.39 5.85
CA SER A 389 -7.60 29.24 6.49
C SER A 389 -8.81 28.45 6.99
N GLY A 390 -9.49 28.99 8.00
CA GLY A 390 -10.66 28.34 8.60
C GLY A 390 -10.28 27.05 9.32
N GLU A 391 -11.08 26.01 9.15
CA GLU A 391 -10.86 24.70 9.76
C GLU A 391 -10.23 23.73 8.76
N ILE A 392 -9.14 23.10 9.17
CA ILE A 392 -8.35 22.19 8.35
C ILE A 392 -8.18 20.84 9.04
N TRP A 393 -7.71 19.85 8.30
CA TRP A 393 -7.50 18.50 8.83
C TRP A 393 -6.13 18.37 9.47
N HIS A 394 -6.09 17.81 10.67
CA HIS A 394 -4.89 17.50 11.42
C HIS A 394 -4.78 15.98 11.59
N PHE A 395 -3.55 15.50 11.69
CA PHE A 395 -3.25 14.09 11.85
C PHE A 395 -2.32 13.87 13.02
N GLU A 396 -2.41 12.70 13.66
CA GLU A 396 -1.33 12.23 14.52
C GLU A 396 -0.09 11.97 13.64
N PRO A 397 1.05 12.66 13.87
CA PRO A 397 2.13 12.65 12.89
C PRO A 397 2.81 11.30 12.65
N ARG A 398 2.88 10.43 13.66
CA ARG A 398 3.52 9.11 13.53
C ARG A 398 2.66 8.19 12.67
N THR A 399 1.37 8.15 12.96
CA THR A 399 0.38 7.34 12.25
C THR A 399 0.28 7.77 10.80
N PHE A 400 0.27 9.08 10.53
CA PHE A 400 0.33 9.63 9.18
C PHE A 400 1.58 9.18 8.41
N ILE A 401 2.77 9.28 9.03
CA ILE A 401 4.03 8.84 8.40
C ILE A 401 4.01 7.34 8.10
N THR A 402 3.52 6.52 9.02
CA THR A 402 3.38 5.06 8.82
C THR A 402 2.38 4.72 7.72
N LEU A 403 1.24 5.40 7.65
CA LEU A 403 0.24 5.18 6.61
C LEU A 403 0.78 5.58 5.23
N LEU A 404 1.43 6.75 5.11
CA LEU A 404 1.99 7.20 3.84
C LEU A 404 3.12 6.30 3.32
N GLN A 405 3.87 5.64 4.20
CA GLN A 405 4.87 4.64 3.76
C GLN A 405 4.21 3.48 2.99
N LYS A 406 3.00 3.06 3.40
CA LYS A 406 2.24 2.04 2.66
C LYS A 406 1.75 2.54 1.29
N ALA A 407 1.63 3.85 1.13
CA ALA A 407 1.21 4.51 -0.10
C ALA A 407 2.38 4.86 -1.03
N GLU A 408 3.62 4.39 -0.80
CA GLU A 408 4.80 4.63 -1.65
C GLU A 408 4.87 3.81 -2.96
N PRO A 409 4.37 2.56 -3.05
CA PRO A 409 4.48 1.78 -4.27
C PRO A 409 3.81 2.45 -5.48
N ARG A 410 4.50 2.49 -6.61
CA ARG A 410 3.98 3.02 -7.89
C ARG A 410 3.93 1.92 -8.93
N LEU A 411 2.79 1.72 -9.58
CA LEU A 411 2.70 0.84 -10.74
C LEU A 411 3.39 1.50 -11.93
N ILE A 412 4.51 0.92 -12.36
CA ILE A 412 5.29 1.44 -13.51
C ILE A 412 5.07 0.62 -14.78
N TYR A 413 4.46 -0.56 -14.66
CA TYR A 413 4.07 -1.38 -15.81
C TYR A 413 2.97 -2.38 -15.46
N TYR A 414 2.01 -2.57 -16.36
CA TYR A 414 1.04 -3.66 -16.30
C TYR A 414 0.69 -4.20 -17.70
N SER A 415 0.83 -5.51 -17.91
CA SER A 415 0.46 -6.20 -19.15
C SER A 415 -0.97 -5.93 -19.63
N ALA A 416 -1.92 -5.67 -18.71
CA ALA A 416 -3.32 -5.39 -19.08
C ALA A 416 -3.48 -4.06 -19.84
N ASN A 417 -2.52 -3.15 -19.72
CA ASN A 417 -2.50 -1.87 -20.44
C ASN A 417 -1.90 -2.03 -21.85
N GLY A 418 -1.33 -3.20 -22.17
CA GLY A 418 -0.77 -3.53 -23.47
C GLY A 418 -1.81 -4.00 -24.50
N ARG A 419 -1.34 -4.35 -25.71
CA ARG A 419 -2.21 -4.77 -26.83
C ARG A 419 -3.01 -6.04 -26.55
N SER A 420 -2.41 -7.01 -25.86
CA SER A 420 -3.04 -8.30 -25.55
C SER A 420 -4.01 -8.21 -24.37
N LYS A 421 -3.98 -7.13 -23.59
CA LYS A 421 -4.83 -6.89 -22.40
C LYS A 421 -4.87 -8.07 -21.41
N ARG A 422 -3.78 -8.83 -21.32
CA ARG A 422 -3.67 -9.97 -20.40
C ARG A 422 -3.66 -9.47 -18.97
N GLN A 423 -4.59 -9.98 -18.17
CA GLN A 423 -4.79 -9.58 -16.78
C GLN A 423 -4.26 -10.67 -15.83
N LEU A 424 -4.06 -10.31 -14.57
CA LEU A 424 -3.77 -11.32 -13.54
C LEU A 424 -5.08 -12.06 -13.21
N ASN A 425 -4.95 -13.29 -12.71
CA ASN A 425 -6.05 -14.15 -12.28
C ASN A 425 -7.10 -14.40 -13.38
N ASP A 426 -6.65 -14.71 -14.60
CA ASP A 426 -7.53 -14.91 -15.75
C ASP A 426 -7.89 -16.41 -15.94
N PHE A 427 -8.79 -16.95 -15.11
CA PHE A 427 -9.13 -18.38 -15.12
C PHE A 427 -10.12 -18.79 -16.23
N ILE A 428 -10.42 -17.91 -17.19
CA ILE A 428 -11.41 -18.17 -18.25
C ILE A 428 -10.78 -18.34 -19.65
N THR A 429 -9.46 -18.29 -19.73
CA THR A 429 -8.68 -18.53 -20.95
C THR A 429 -8.73 -20.00 -21.37
N ASP A 430 -8.39 -20.31 -22.63
CA ASP A 430 -8.55 -21.68 -23.16
C ASP A 430 -7.60 -22.69 -22.48
N ASP A 431 -6.37 -22.28 -22.18
CA ASP A 431 -5.37 -23.03 -21.39
C ASP A 431 -5.81 -23.28 -19.94
N MET A 432 -6.77 -22.50 -19.42
CA MET A 432 -7.35 -22.68 -18.09
C MET A 432 -8.64 -23.52 -18.08
N ARG A 433 -9.14 -23.95 -19.24
CA ARG A 433 -10.34 -24.82 -19.31
C ARG A 433 -10.00 -26.27 -18.98
N HIS A 434 -10.95 -26.98 -18.40
CA HIS A 434 -10.82 -28.41 -18.08
C HIS A 434 -12.18 -29.13 -18.24
N GLY A 435 -12.13 -30.45 -18.43
CA GLY A 435 -13.32 -31.32 -18.49
C GLY A 435 -14.42 -30.90 -19.48
N ASP A 436 -14.09 -30.26 -20.58
CA ASP A 436 -15.04 -29.67 -21.54
C ASP A 436 -15.05 -30.40 -22.89
N LEU A 437 -14.05 -31.25 -23.19
CA LEU A 437 -13.94 -32.00 -24.43
C LEU A 437 -14.35 -33.47 -24.27
N THR A 438 -15.03 -33.97 -25.30
CA THR A 438 -15.28 -35.39 -25.51
C THR A 438 -14.04 -36.09 -26.07
N ARG A 439 -14.02 -37.42 -26.00
CA ARG A 439 -12.95 -38.24 -26.59
C ARG A 439 -12.78 -37.95 -28.08
N GLU A 440 -13.89 -37.84 -28.81
CA GLU A 440 -13.92 -37.60 -30.24
C GLU A 440 -13.34 -36.22 -30.58
N GLN A 441 -13.65 -35.20 -29.77
CA GLN A 441 -13.09 -33.85 -29.93
C GLN A 441 -11.59 -33.80 -29.67
N ILE A 442 -11.07 -34.58 -28.73
CA ILE A 442 -9.62 -34.68 -28.47
C ILE A 442 -8.92 -35.43 -29.60
N LEU A 443 -9.46 -36.58 -30.03
CA LEU A 443 -8.90 -37.34 -31.16
C LEU A 443 -8.96 -36.58 -32.49
N ALA A 444 -9.84 -35.58 -32.61
CA ALA A 444 -9.90 -34.71 -33.77
C ALA A 444 -8.77 -33.66 -33.83
N GLN A 445 -8.03 -33.45 -32.73
CA GLN A 445 -6.83 -32.61 -32.70
C GLN A 445 -5.64 -33.32 -33.38
N GLY A 446 -4.56 -32.58 -33.64
CA GLY A 446 -3.38 -33.01 -34.40
C GLY A 446 -3.46 -32.58 -35.87
N GLN A 447 -2.81 -31.47 -36.23
CA GLN A 447 -2.89 -30.89 -37.58
C GLN A 447 -1.72 -31.26 -38.52
N LEU A 448 -0.56 -31.69 -37.99
CA LEU A 448 0.66 -31.93 -38.75
C LEU A 448 0.65 -33.28 -39.47
N ASN A 449 -0.05 -34.28 -38.92
CA ASN A 449 -0.10 -35.64 -39.49
C ASN A 449 -1.42 -35.95 -40.18
N LYS A 450 -1.80 -35.13 -41.16
CA LYS A 450 -2.90 -35.41 -42.09
C LYS A 450 -2.41 -36.21 -43.28
N ILE A 451 -2.59 -37.53 -43.26
CA ILE A 451 -2.30 -38.38 -44.43
C ILE A 451 -3.62 -38.62 -45.17
N ASN A 452 -3.72 -38.14 -46.41
CA ASN A 452 -4.87 -38.38 -47.25
C ASN A 452 -4.62 -39.64 -48.11
N LEU A 453 -5.25 -40.76 -47.73
CA LEU A 453 -5.13 -42.04 -48.43
C LEU A 453 -6.50 -42.41 -49.01
N PHE A 454 -6.58 -42.45 -50.35
CA PHE A 454 -7.77 -42.89 -51.08
C PHE A 454 -9.09 -42.16 -50.72
N GLY A 455 -9.02 -40.86 -50.38
CA GLY A 455 -10.20 -40.06 -50.04
C GLY A 455 -10.65 -40.19 -48.58
N HIS A 456 -9.88 -40.87 -47.74
CA HIS A 456 -10.06 -40.91 -46.29
C HIS A 456 -8.87 -40.25 -45.59
N GLU A 457 -9.18 -39.31 -44.69
CA GLU A 457 -8.21 -38.55 -43.90
C GLU A 457 -7.80 -39.38 -42.67
N LEU A 458 -6.55 -39.83 -42.65
CA LEU A 458 -5.95 -40.59 -41.55
C LEU A 458 -5.13 -39.62 -40.68
N LYS A 459 -5.54 -39.45 -39.42
CA LYS A 459 -4.85 -38.62 -38.43
C LYS A 459 -3.98 -39.50 -37.54
N ILE A 460 -2.69 -39.20 -37.44
CA ILE A 460 -1.78 -39.86 -36.51
C ILE A 460 -1.49 -38.87 -35.37
N ASN A 461 -2.00 -39.15 -34.16
CA ASN A 461 -1.66 -38.42 -32.94
C ASN A 461 -1.37 -39.42 -31.82
N LEU A 462 -0.66 -38.99 -30.77
CA LEU A 462 -0.28 -39.84 -29.62
C LEU A 462 -1.30 -39.80 -28.48
N PHE A 463 -2.56 -39.44 -28.75
CA PHE A 463 -3.63 -39.49 -27.75
C PHE A 463 -4.03 -40.94 -27.45
N ASP A 464 -3.53 -41.47 -26.34
CA ASP A 464 -3.80 -42.84 -25.91
C ASP A 464 -4.79 -42.89 -24.73
N PHE A 465 -6.05 -43.11 -25.04
CA PHE A 465 -7.13 -43.26 -24.06
C PHE A 465 -7.17 -44.63 -23.37
N ASN A 466 -6.26 -45.56 -23.72
CA ASN A 466 -6.17 -46.85 -23.02
C ASN A 466 -5.34 -46.73 -21.74
N LYS A 467 -4.58 -45.65 -21.57
CA LYS A 467 -3.87 -45.33 -20.34
C LYS A 467 -4.86 -44.99 -19.23
N SER A 468 -4.62 -45.56 -18.06
CA SER A 468 -5.21 -45.10 -16.81
C SER A 468 -4.74 -43.67 -16.46
N VAL A 469 -5.46 -43.04 -15.53
CA VAL A 469 -5.09 -41.73 -14.99
C VAL A 469 -3.64 -41.73 -14.46
N ASP A 470 -3.27 -42.76 -13.70
CA ASP A 470 -1.90 -42.88 -13.16
C ASP A 470 -0.86 -43.05 -14.27
N GLU A 471 -1.13 -43.82 -15.33
CA GLU A 471 -0.21 -43.96 -16.47
C GLU A 471 -0.04 -42.65 -17.24
N HIS A 472 -1.10 -41.82 -17.33
CA HIS A 472 -0.98 -40.48 -17.89
C HIS A 472 -0.09 -39.58 -17.01
N PHE A 473 -0.24 -39.63 -15.68
CA PHE A 473 0.65 -38.89 -14.78
C PHE A 473 2.09 -39.41 -14.82
N VAL A 474 2.31 -40.72 -14.94
CA VAL A 474 3.65 -41.28 -15.18
C VAL A 474 4.24 -40.73 -16.48
N SER A 475 3.42 -40.54 -17.53
CA SER A 475 3.88 -39.89 -18.76
C SER A 475 4.29 -38.42 -18.51
N MET A 476 3.57 -37.67 -17.67
CA MET A 476 3.98 -36.31 -17.27
C MET A 476 5.22 -36.30 -16.37
N GLU A 477 5.41 -37.30 -15.51
CA GLU A 477 6.62 -37.43 -14.69
C GLU A 477 7.85 -37.76 -15.55
N GLN A 478 7.67 -38.51 -16.64
CA GLN A 478 8.72 -38.69 -17.64
C GLN A 478 9.12 -37.36 -18.26
N MET A 479 8.16 -36.48 -18.59
CA MET A 479 8.49 -35.12 -19.06
C MET A 479 9.42 -34.42 -18.07
N ALA A 480 9.07 -34.38 -16.78
CA ALA A 480 9.91 -33.80 -15.73
C ALA A 480 11.33 -34.41 -15.69
N PHE A 481 11.45 -35.73 -15.84
CA PHE A 481 12.76 -36.41 -15.91
C PHE A 481 13.60 -35.95 -17.10
N TRP A 482 12.98 -35.77 -18.27
CA TRP A 482 13.69 -35.37 -19.50
C TRP A 482 14.00 -33.88 -19.56
N THR A 483 13.26 -33.05 -18.84
CA THR A 483 13.29 -31.60 -19.02
C THR A 483 13.80 -30.83 -17.82
N ALA A 484 13.83 -31.43 -16.62
CA ALA A 484 14.11 -30.72 -15.38
C ALA A 484 15.34 -31.26 -14.64
N TRP A 485 16.51 -30.68 -14.92
CA TRP A 485 17.77 -31.03 -14.25
C TRP A 485 18.29 -29.87 -13.38
N ARG A 486 19.06 -30.23 -12.33
CA ARG A 486 19.69 -29.30 -11.36
C ARG A 486 18.71 -28.69 -10.35
N GLU A 487 19.00 -27.48 -9.87
CA GLU A 487 18.40 -26.88 -8.68
C GLU A 487 16.88 -26.63 -8.79
N TYR A 488 16.38 -26.37 -9.99
CA TYR A 488 14.96 -26.11 -10.24
C TYR A 488 14.13 -27.34 -10.62
N ALA A 489 14.78 -28.52 -10.71
CA ALA A 489 14.12 -29.79 -10.99
C ALA A 489 12.91 -30.08 -10.07
N PRO A 490 12.94 -29.76 -8.75
CA PRO A 490 11.78 -30.00 -7.88
C PRO A 490 10.53 -29.20 -8.27
N LEU A 491 10.67 -28.07 -8.98
CA LEU A 491 9.56 -27.17 -9.28
C LEU A 491 8.50 -27.84 -10.17
N ILE A 492 8.92 -28.56 -11.21
CA ILE A 492 7.98 -29.26 -12.10
C ILE A 492 7.27 -30.41 -11.36
N HIS A 493 7.94 -31.09 -10.43
CA HIS A 493 7.32 -32.13 -9.62
C HIS A 493 6.25 -31.56 -8.68
N ILE A 494 6.51 -30.41 -8.05
CA ILE A 494 5.53 -29.68 -7.23
C ILE A 494 4.30 -29.29 -8.08
N MET A 495 4.51 -28.82 -9.30
CA MET A 495 3.42 -28.48 -10.23
C MET A 495 2.59 -29.70 -10.63
N ILE A 496 3.24 -30.81 -11.00
CA ILE A 496 2.55 -32.07 -11.32
C ILE A 496 1.79 -32.60 -10.12
N GLU A 497 2.35 -32.51 -8.91
CA GLU A 497 1.68 -32.95 -7.69
C GLU A 497 0.44 -32.11 -7.40
N LYS A 498 0.51 -30.78 -7.57
CA LYS A 498 -0.65 -29.90 -7.45
C LYS A 498 -1.73 -30.22 -8.47
N PHE A 499 -1.33 -30.46 -9.73
CA PHE A 499 -2.25 -30.89 -10.78
C PHE A 499 -2.93 -32.21 -10.42
N ARG A 500 -2.15 -33.19 -9.93
CA ARG A 500 -2.63 -34.50 -9.47
C ARG A 500 -3.61 -34.40 -8.29
N LYS A 501 -3.42 -33.44 -7.38
CA LYS A 501 -4.37 -33.16 -6.27
C LYS A 501 -5.67 -32.49 -6.72
N ASN A 502 -5.72 -32.01 -7.97
CA ASN A 502 -6.88 -31.37 -8.58
C ASN A 502 -7.38 -30.12 -7.81
N GLU A 503 -6.45 -29.33 -7.26
CA GLU A 503 -6.78 -28.18 -6.41
C GLU A 503 -7.09 -26.90 -7.22
N GLY A 504 -6.55 -26.78 -8.44
CA GLY A 504 -6.58 -25.54 -9.22
C GLY A 504 -5.95 -24.35 -8.47
N GLY A 505 -6.42 -23.14 -8.77
CA GLY A 505 -6.06 -21.91 -8.05
C GLY A 505 -4.70 -21.32 -8.43
N ILE A 506 -4.00 -20.70 -7.48
CA ILE A 506 -2.66 -20.13 -7.68
C ILE A 506 -1.60 -20.96 -6.93
N LEU A 507 -0.54 -21.38 -7.63
CA LEU A 507 0.69 -21.92 -7.05
C LEU A 507 1.70 -20.79 -6.82
N ARG A 508 2.18 -20.67 -5.59
CA ARG A 508 3.30 -19.81 -5.19
C ARG A 508 4.38 -20.67 -4.56
N HIS A 509 5.63 -20.48 -4.95
CA HIS A 509 6.75 -21.24 -4.39
C HIS A 509 8.06 -20.47 -4.47
N GLU A 510 8.90 -20.55 -3.43
CA GLU A 510 10.17 -19.81 -3.36
C GLU A 510 11.16 -20.20 -4.46
N LEU A 511 11.16 -21.47 -4.90
CA LEU A 511 11.96 -21.89 -6.05
C LEU A 511 11.57 -21.15 -7.34
N LEU A 512 10.30 -20.79 -7.50
CA LEU A 512 9.85 -20.03 -8.67
C LEU A 512 10.31 -18.57 -8.61
N ASN A 513 10.21 -17.94 -7.42
CA ASN A 513 10.76 -16.60 -7.18
C ASN A 513 12.26 -16.58 -7.48
N LYS A 514 13.00 -17.56 -6.95
CA LYS A 514 14.44 -17.72 -7.16
C LYS A 514 14.79 -17.91 -8.64
N ALA A 515 14.04 -18.77 -9.34
CA ALA A 515 14.26 -19.04 -10.76
C ALA A 515 14.17 -17.75 -11.60
N PHE A 516 13.12 -16.95 -11.40
CA PHE A 516 13.01 -15.66 -12.08
C PHE A 516 14.12 -14.69 -11.67
N LEU A 517 14.41 -14.58 -10.38
CA LEU A 517 15.42 -13.65 -9.87
C LEU A 517 16.80 -13.89 -10.48
N GLU A 518 17.18 -15.16 -10.68
CA GLU A 518 18.47 -15.54 -11.22
C GLU A 518 18.54 -15.55 -12.75
N HIS A 519 17.37 -15.55 -13.42
CA HIS A 519 17.29 -15.72 -14.87
C HIS A 519 17.89 -14.54 -15.65
N LYS A 520 18.50 -14.87 -16.80
CA LYS A 520 19.17 -13.89 -17.67
C LYS A 520 18.19 -12.83 -18.19
N THR A 521 17.00 -13.22 -18.66
CA THR A 521 16.00 -12.26 -19.16
C THR A 521 15.54 -11.28 -18.08
N THR A 522 15.45 -11.72 -16.82
CA THR A 522 15.10 -10.84 -15.70
C THR A 522 16.20 -9.82 -15.46
N LYS A 523 17.47 -10.25 -15.48
CA LYS A 523 18.63 -9.37 -15.34
C LYS A 523 18.70 -8.33 -16.46
N GLU A 524 18.44 -8.74 -17.70
CA GLU A 524 18.38 -7.83 -18.87
C GLU A 524 17.21 -6.84 -18.77
N CYS A 525 16.02 -7.33 -18.40
CA CYS A 525 14.83 -6.50 -18.15
C CYS A 525 15.11 -5.44 -17.08
N VAL A 526 15.64 -5.85 -15.92
CA VAL A 526 15.96 -4.94 -14.81
C VAL A 526 17.02 -3.91 -15.22
N ALA A 527 18.04 -4.32 -15.98
CA ALA A 527 19.07 -3.40 -16.47
C ALA A 527 18.47 -2.29 -17.36
N GLU A 528 17.55 -2.64 -18.27
CA GLU A 528 16.88 -1.64 -19.12
C GLU A 528 15.88 -0.79 -18.32
N ILE A 529 15.17 -1.33 -17.32
CA ILE A 529 14.33 -0.53 -16.39
C ILE A 529 15.20 0.48 -15.64
N ASN A 530 16.34 0.05 -15.09
CA ASN A 530 17.28 0.93 -14.38
C ASN A 530 17.74 2.07 -15.30
N LYS A 531 18.11 1.76 -16.55
CA LYS A 531 18.47 2.77 -17.55
C LYS A 531 17.31 3.74 -17.84
N ILE A 532 16.08 3.25 -18.00
CA ILE A 532 14.90 4.09 -18.23
C ILE A 532 14.65 5.04 -17.05
N ILE A 533 14.79 4.55 -15.82
CA ILE A 533 14.65 5.37 -14.60
C ILE A 533 15.77 6.42 -14.56
N SER A 534 17.04 6.02 -14.77
CA SER A 534 18.17 6.97 -14.84
C SER A 534 17.95 8.06 -15.89
N GLU A 535 17.59 7.69 -17.13
CA GLU A 535 17.27 8.66 -18.20
C GLU A 535 16.17 9.64 -17.80
N THR A 536 15.15 9.15 -17.09
CA THR A 536 14.02 9.98 -16.65
C THR A 536 14.45 10.93 -15.53
N LEU A 537 15.27 10.45 -14.59
CA LEU A 537 15.85 11.28 -13.53
C LEU A 537 16.86 12.31 -14.09
N ASP A 538 17.64 11.96 -15.10
CA ASP A 538 18.52 12.92 -15.77
C ASP A 538 17.72 14.08 -16.38
N ILE A 539 16.59 13.76 -17.03
CA ILE A 539 15.70 14.75 -17.66
C ILE A 539 15.01 15.62 -16.60
N ASN A 540 14.61 15.04 -15.47
CA ASN A 540 13.91 15.75 -14.40
C ASN A 540 14.83 16.40 -13.35
N ASP A 541 16.14 16.46 -13.62
CA ASP A 541 17.18 17.02 -12.74
C ASP A 541 17.32 16.31 -11.38
N PHE A 542 17.09 14.99 -11.34
CA PHE A 542 17.10 14.15 -10.14
C PHE A 542 16.19 14.71 -9.05
N THR A 543 14.96 15.01 -9.47
CA THR A 543 13.85 15.38 -8.60
C THR A 543 12.84 14.24 -8.51
N ARG A 544 11.82 14.40 -7.65
CA ARG A 544 10.75 13.41 -7.49
C ARG A 544 10.06 13.12 -8.83
N LEU A 545 9.66 11.86 -9.04
CA LEU A 545 8.91 11.48 -10.24
C LEU A 545 7.49 12.08 -10.20
N SER A 546 7.13 12.79 -11.25
CA SER A 546 5.78 13.26 -11.54
C SER A 546 4.90 12.16 -12.18
N ILE A 547 3.60 12.42 -12.34
CA ILE A 547 2.69 11.53 -13.08
C ILE A 547 3.17 11.35 -14.53
N ASP A 548 3.66 12.43 -15.15
CA ASP A 548 4.18 12.41 -16.52
C ASP A 548 5.47 11.58 -16.63
N ASP A 549 6.34 11.62 -15.62
CA ASP A 549 7.53 10.78 -15.55
C ASP A 549 7.16 9.29 -15.46
N LEU A 550 6.19 8.94 -14.60
CA LEU A 550 5.71 7.57 -14.45
C LEU A 550 5.05 7.06 -15.75
N SER A 551 4.25 7.91 -16.41
CA SER A 551 3.68 7.62 -17.73
C SER A 551 4.78 7.38 -18.77
N THR A 552 5.82 8.22 -18.77
CA THR A 552 6.98 8.09 -19.66
C THR A 552 7.73 6.78 -19.42
N ILE A 553 7.97 6.42 -18.15
CA ILE A 553 8.59 5.14 -17.77
C ILE A 553 7.75 3.97 -18.29
N ASN A 554 6.45 3.94 -18.01
CA ASN A 554 5.54 2.88 -18.48
C ASN A 554 5.56 2.73 -20.01
N ASN A 555 5.53 3.84 -20.75
CA ASN A 555 5.59 3.85 -22.21
C ASN A 555 6.93 3.31 -22.72
N LYS A 556 8.05 3.72 -22.12
CA LYS A 556 9.39 3.21 -22.48
C LYS A 556 9.54 1.73 -22.17
N ILE A 557 9.04 1.25 -21.02
CA ILE A 557 9.04 -0.18 -20.68
C ILE A 557 8.25 -0.96 -21.74
N THR A 558 7.03 -0.51 -22.05
CA THR A 558 6.16 -1.15 -23.05
C THR A 558 6.80 -1.22 -24.44
N ALA A 559 7.60 -0.22 -24.82
CA ALA A 559 8.21 -0.14 -26.14
C ALA A 559 9.57 -0.85 -26.26
N ARG A 560 10.38 -0.88 -25.19
CA ARG A 560 11.79 -1.28 -25.25
C ARG A 560 12.09 -2.63 -24.61
N ILE A 561 11.24 -3.11 -23.70
CA ILE A 561 11.57 -4.24 -22.83
C ILE A 561 10.92 -5.53 -23.31
N THR A 562 11.72 -6.61 -23.29
CA THR A 562 11.19 -7.98 -23.28
C THR A 562 11.01 -8.39 -21.82
N LEU A 563 9.77 -8.71 -21.45
CA LEU A 563 9.45 -9.14 -20.08
C LEU A 563 10.19 -10.44 -19.72
N PRO A 564 10.44 -10.69 -18.43
CA PRO A 564 11.04 -11.94 -17.99
C PRO A 564 10.25 -13.14 -18.50
N LYS A 565 10.95 -14.15 -19.03
CA LYS A 565 10.40 -15.43 -19.50
C LYS A 565 11.52 -16.46 -19.60
N PHE A 566 11.20 -17.75 -19.61
CA PHE A 566 12.18 -18.82 -19.77
C PHE A 566 12.22 -19.27 -21.25
N ASN A 567 13.02 -18.58 -22.07
CA ASN A 567 13.08 -18.79 -23.53
C ASN A 567 14.47 -19.19 -24.08
N ASP A 568 15.44 -19.53 -23.22
CA ASP A 568 16.76 -20.03 -23.64
C ASP A 568 16.75 -21.58 -23.73
N TRP A 569 17.92 -22.25 -23.64
CA TRP A 569 18.07 -23.73 -23.50
C TRP A 569 17.40 -24.32 -22.23
N ASP A 570 16.45 -23.60 -21.62
CA ASP A 570 15.77 -23.88 -20.35
C ASP A 570 14.82 -25.08 -20.39
N TRP A 571 14.68 -25.72 -21.55
CA TRP A 571 13.98 -27.00 -21.68
C TRP A 571 14.73 -28.14 -21.00
N PHE A 572 16.01 -27.97 -20.67
CA PHE A 572 16.84 -29.00 -19.99
C PHE A 572 17.06 -28.74 -18.49
N ASN A 573 16.62 -27.60 -17.95
CA ASN A 573 16.72 -27.26 -16.51
C ASN A 573 15.35 -27.19 -15.78
N GLY A 574 14.26 -27.44 -16.51
CA GLY A 574 12.90 -27.56 -16.01
C GLY A 574 12.08 -26.29 -16.14
N LEU A 575 12.74 -25.14 -16.32
CA LEU A 575 12.11 -23.83 -16.27
C LEU A 575 11.26 -23.55 -17.52
N GLY A 576 11.69 -24.04 -18.69
CA GLY A 576 10.93 -23.87 -19.93
C GLY A 576 9.59 -24.61 -19.96
N ILE A 577 9.33 -25.55 -19.04
CA ILE A 577 8.04 -26.24 -18.90
C ILE A 577 7.21 -25.68 -17.74
N THR A 578 7.85 -25.06 -16.74
CA THR A 578 7.14 -24.46 -15.60
C THR A 578 6.51 -23.13 -15.98
N ILE A 579 7.22 -22.27 -16.71
CA ILE A 579 6.71 -21.01 -17.28
C ILE A 579 7.36 -20.78 -18.66
N HIS A 580 6.67 -21.14 -19.73
CA HIS A 580 7.23 -21.08 -21.08
C HIS A 580 7.20 -19.65 -21.67
N ASP A 581 6.16 -18.87 -21.35
CA ASP A 581 6.02 -17.43 -21.62
C ASP A 581 5.36 -16.78 -20.41
N THR A 582 5.29 -15.46 -20.31
CA THR A 582 4.53 -14.83 -19.22
C THR A 582 3.16 -14.36 -19.70
N TYR A 583 2.09 -14.86 -19.06
CA TYR A 583 0.74 -14.42 -19.38
C TYR A 583 0.53 -12.96 -18.95
N SER A 584 0.77 -12.62 -17.70
CA SER A 584 0.56 -11.26 -17.18
C SER A 584 1.64 -10.86 -16.19
N THR A 585 2.08 -9.61 -16.25
CA THR A 585 3.12 -9.04 -15.38
C THR A 585 2.71 -7.67 -14.88
N LYS A 586 2.89 -7.43 -13.57
CA LYS A 586 2.94 -6.11 -12.96
C LYS A 586 4.35 -5.83 -12.46
N ILE A 587 4.81 -4.60 -12.64
CA ILE A 587 6.07 -4.10 -12.09
C ILE A 587 5.78 -2.84 -11.30
N TYR A 588 6.19 -2.85 -10.04
CA TYR A 588 6.07 -1.72 -9.14
C TYR A 588 7.44 -1.12 -8.84
N LEU A 589 7.50 0.20 -8.75
CA LEU A 589 8.56 0.92 -8.05
C LEU A 589 8.10 1.10 -6.60
N ASP A 590 8.48 0.17 -5.74
CA ASP A 590 8.07 0.16 -4.32
C ASP A 590 8.76 1.27 -3.52
N TYR A 591 9.98 1.62 -3.92
CA TYR A 591 10.82 2.60 -3.24
C TYR A 591 11.75 3.29 -4.24
N LEU A 592 11.92 4.61 -4.10
CA LEU A 592 12.95 5.40 -4.75
C LEU A 592 13.56 6.36 -3.72
N ASP A 593 14.88 6.43 -3.67
CA ASP A 593 15.65 7.33 -2.81
C ASP A 593 16.76 7.96 -3.64
N ILE A 594 16.65 9.27 -3.82
CA ILE A 594 17.53 10.06 -4.68
C ILE A 594 18.54 10.76 -3.79
N ASP A 595 19.81 10.41 -3.95
CA ASP A 595 20.94 11.05 -3.28
C ASP A 595 21.59 12.06 -4.23
N VAL A 596 21.41 13.34 -3.92
CA VAL A 596 22.09 14.43 -4.62
C VAL A 596 23.04 15.09 -3.64
N PRO A 597 24.36 14.97 -3.87
CA PRO A 597 25.37 15.61 -3.04
C PRO A 597 25.14 17.11 -2.89
N SER A 598 25.52 17.65 -1.75
CA SER A 598 25.41 19.09 -1.47
C SER A 598 26.39 19.94 -2.28
N ASP A 599 27.43 19.34 -2.85
CA ASP A 599 28.33 19.98 -3.80
C ASP A 599 27.90 19.71 -5.25
N ALA A 600 27.88 20.76 -6.07
CA ALA A 600 27.43 20.70 -7.47
C ALA A 600 28.30 19.81 -8.39
N TYR A 601 29.35 19.19 -7.85
CA TYR A 601 30.32 18.35 -8.57
C TYR A 601 30.27 16.87 -8.15
N GLY A 602 29.48 16.51 -7.13
CA GLY A 602 29.32 15.12 -6.71
C GLY A 602 28.43 14.33 -7.69
N PRO A 603 28.69 13.01 -7.88
CA PRO A 603 27.84 12.18 -8.73
C PRO A 603 26.45 12.07 -8.09
N ARG A 604 25.41 12.40 -8.86
CA ARG A 604 24.02 12.14 -8.49
C ARG A 604 23.79 10.63 -8.52
N ARG A 605 23.10 10.11 -7.51
CA ARG A 605 22.86 8.67 -7.35
C ARG A 605 21.43 8.43 -6.94
N TYR A 606 20.94 7.23 -7.18
CA TYR A 606 19.71 6.79 -6.55
C TYR A 606 19.77 5.31 -6.17
N ARG A 607 18.88 4.96 -5.25
CA ARG A 607 18.57 3.59 -4.85
C ARG A 607 17.09 3.37 -5.06
N ALA A 608 16.73 2.28 -5.73
CA ALA A 608 15.34 1.93 -5.97
C ALA A 608 15.09 0.45 -5.70
N VAL A 609 13.82 0.14 -5.44
CA VAL A 609 13.35 -1.23 -5.23
C VAL A 609 12.23 -1.49 -6.22
N LEU A 610 12.43 -2.50 -7.06
CA LEU A 610 11.43 -2.99 -8.00
C LEU A 610 10.77 -4.23 -7.43
N ARG A 611 9.45 -4.35 -7.54
CA ARG A 611 8.71 -5.57 -7.23
C ARG A 611 8.01 -6.08 -8.49
N PHE A 612 8.26 -7.34 -8.79
CA PHE A 612 7.65 -8.04 -9.91
C PHE A 612 6.56 -8.95 -9.39
N GLN A 613 5.39 -8.91 -10.03
CA GLN A 613 4.35 -9.93 -9.89
C GLN A 613 4.08 -10.49 -11.27
N ILE A 614 4.44 -11.75 -11.47
CA ILE A 614 4.39 -12.43 -12.77
C ILE A 614 3.48 -13.65 -12.64
N GLN A 615 2.56 -13.79 -13.58
CA GLN A 615 1.68 -14.94 -13.69
C GLN A 615 1.79 -15.59 -15.07
N ASP A 616 1.74 -16.92 -15.06
CA ASP A 616 1.56 -17.77 -16.23
C ASP A 616 0.62 -18.93 -15.92
N HIS A 617 0.09 -19.59 -16.94
CA HIS A 617 -0.85 -20.69 -16.78
C HIS A 617 -0.15 -22.04 -16.88
N PHE A 618 -0.37 -22.91 -15.89
CA PHE A 618 -0.07 -24.33 -15.99
C PHE A 618 -1.27 -25.05 -16.60
N GLY A 619 -1.40 -24.96 -17.92
CA GLY A 619 -2.42 -25.64 -18.69
C GLY A 619 -2.14 -25.57 -20.19
N LEU A 620 -2.83 -26.40 -20.97
CA LEU A 620 -2.63 -26.49 -22.41
C LEU A 620 -3.87 -26.01 -23.16
N ASP A 621 -3.67 -25.07 -24.10
CA ASP A 621 -4.71 -24.71 -25.05
C ASP A 621 -4.69 -25.61 -26.30
N VAL A 622 -5.74 -25.51 -27.11
CA VAL A 622 -5.80 -26.26 -28.39
C VAL A 622 -4.66 -25.88 -29.36
N PRO A 623 -4.32 -24.58 -29.55
CA PRO A 623 -3.16 -24.15 -30.32
C PRO A 623 -1.78 -24.65 -29.86
N ASP A 624 -1.62 -25.05 -28.60
CA ASP A 624 -0.36 -25.56 -28.08
C ASP A 624 -0.05 -26.92 -28.66
N LEU A 625 -1.04 -27.82 -28.69
CA LEU A 625 -0.84 -29.13 -29.33
C LEU A 625 -0.77 -29.05 -30.84
N ASN A 626 -1.61 -28.21 -31.45
CA ASN A 626 -1.82 -28.21 -32.89
C ASN A 626 -0.76 -27.38 -33.64
N GLY A 627 -0.05 -28.01 -34.59
CA GLY A 627 0.77 -27.28 -35.56
C GLY A 627 2.19 -26.89 -35.08
N LYS A 628 2.55 -27.27 -33.83
CA LYS A 628 3.90 -27.03 -33.25
C LYS A 628 4.70 -28.32 -32.98
N GLY A 629 4.12 -29.49 -33.26
CA GLY A 629 4.74 -30.82 -33.05
C GLY A 629 4.50 -31.43 -31.66
N PHE A 630 3.84 -30.71 -30.74
CA PHE A 630 3.53 -31.23 -29.40
C PHE A 630 2.45 -32.33 -29.41
N GLU A 631 1.61 -32.36 -30.45
CA GLU A 631 0.69 -33.46 -30.79
C GLU A 631 1.38 -34.83 -31.00
N ASP A 632 2.69 -34.84 -31.25
CA ASP A 632 3.52 -36.05 -31.45
C ASP A 632 4.36 -36.41 -30.22
N ILE A 633 4.04 -35.82 -29.06
CA ILE A 633 4.76 -36.07 -27.81
C ILE A 633 3.80 -36.62 -26.76
N SER A 634 4.04 -37.87 -26.35
CA SER A 634 3.15 -38.64 -25.47
C SER A 634 2.77 -37.91 -24.16
N TRP A 635 3.69 -37.13 -23.60
CA TRP A 635 3.42 -36.43 -22.34
C TRP A 635 2.55 -35.20 -22.49
N PHE A 636 2.66 -34.44 -23.59
CA PHE A 636 1.73 -33.34 -23.89
C PHE A 636 0.33 -33.89 -24.22
N CYS A 637 0.25 -35.00 -24.94
CA CYS A 637 -1.01 -35.71 -25.17
C CYS A 637 -1.65 -36.20 -23.86
N SER A 638 -0.85 -36.74 -22.93
CA SER A 638 -1.34 -37.20 -21.62
C SER A 638 -1.80 -36.04 -20.73
N TRP A 639 -1.06 -34.94 -20.68
CA TRP A 639 -1.46 -33.71 -19.98
C TRP A 639 -2.80 -33.19 -20.53
N PHE A 640 -2.93 -33.05 -21.85
CA PHE A 640 -4.17 -32.57 -22.46
C PHE A 640 -5.36 -33.50 -22.21
N ILE A 641 -5.16 -34.81 -22.22
CA ILE A 641 -6.21 -35.78 -21.85
C ILE A 641 -6.60 -35.59 -20.38
N LEU A 642 -5.65 -35.54 -19.44
CA LEU A 642 -5.93 -35.32 -18.02
C LEU A 642 -6.73 -34.03 -17.79
N GLN A 643 -6.35 -32.94 -18.46
CA GLN A 643 -6.98 -31.63 -18.30
C GLN A 643 -8.36 -31.55 -18.98
N ARG A 644 -8.43 -31.82 -20.29
CA ARG A 644 -9.58 -31.43 -21.12
C ARG A 644 -10.64 -32.53 -21.24
N TYR A 645 -10.30 -33.78 -20.96
CA TYR A 645 -11.24 -34.90 -21.13
C TYR A 645 -12.29 -34.88 -20.01
N LYS A 646 -13.57 -34.77 -20.41
CA LYS A 646 -14.75 -34.70 -19.51
C LYS A 646 -14.72 -35.64 -18.30
N PRO A 647 -14.38 -36.94 -18.44
CA PRO A 647 -14.33 -37.85 -17.31
C PRO A 647 -13.14 -37.67 -16.35
N TYR A 648 -12.07 -36.99 -16.75
CA TYR A 648 -10.86 -36.80 -15.94
C TYR A 648 -10.86 -35.45 -15.22
N ASP A 649 -11.15 -34.37 -15.95
CA ASP A 649 -11.48 -33.06 -15.36
C ASP A 649 -10.42 -32.54 -14.35
N PHE A 650 -9.12 -32.72 -14.63
CA PHE A 650 -8.05 -32.18 -13.79
C PHE A 650 -7.85 -30.69 -14.06
N LYS A 651 -7.87 -29.89 -12.99
CA LYS A 651 -7.87 -28.43 -13.02
C LYS A 651 -6.47 -27.87 -13.27
N PRO A 652 -6.28 -27.07 -14.32
CA PRO A 652 -5.08 -26.25 -14.47
C PRO A 652 -5.04 -25.19 -13.37
N PHE A 653 -3.91 -24.51 -13.24
CA PHE A 653 -3.71 -23.49 -12.21
C PHE A 653 -2.76 -22.40 -12.70
N VAL A 654 -2.76 -21.28 -12.00
CA VAL A 654 -1.86 -20.16 -12.27
C VAL A 654 -0.57 -20.34 -11.48
N ASN A 655 0.58 -20.19 -12.13
CA ASN A 655 1.87 -20.04 -11.46
C ASN A 655 2.11 -18.56 -11.19
N GLU A 656 2.37 -18.18 -9.93
CA GLU A 656 2.70 -16.79 -9.59
C GLU A 656 4.09 -16.69 -8.94
N ALA A 657 4.93 -15.83 -9.52
CA ALA A 657 6.17 -15.36 -8.93
C ALA A 657 5.99 -13.94 -8.41
N ASN A 658 6.46 -13.71 -7.18
CA ASN A 658 6.51 -12.39 -6.57
C ASN A 658 7.87 -12.18 -5.91
N PHE A 659 8.67 -11.27 -6.46
CA PHE A 659 10.04 -11.05 -6.00
C PHE A 659 10.44 -9.58 -6.11
N ILE A 660 11.41 -9.21 -5.28
CA ILE A 660 11.92 -7.85 -5.13
C ILE A 660 13.37 -7.79 -5.61
N ILE A 661 13.73 -6.70 -6.30
CA ILE A 661 15.08 -6.42 -6.80
C ILE A 661 15.49 -5.01 -6.41
N HIS A 662 16.66 -4.89 -5.78
CA HIS A 662 17.30 -3.61 -5.48
C HIS A 662 18.15 -3.17 -6.68
N ILE A 663 17.95 -1.93 -7.11
CA ILE A 663 18.73 -1.30 -8.18
C ILE A 663 19.40 -0.03 -7.68
N ASN A 664 20.54 0.30 -8.27
CA ASN A 664 21.27 1.53 -8.02
C ASN A 664 21.65 2.15 -9.36
N GLY A 665 21.66 3.48 -9.42
CA GLY A 665 22.02 4.23 -10.61
C GLY A 665 22.69 5.55 -10.31
#